data_AF-F8N3U9-F1
#
_entry.id   AF-F8N3U9-F1
#
_cell.length_a   1.000
_cell.length_b   1.000
_cell.length_c   1.000
_cell.angle_alpha   90.00
_cell.angle_beta   90.00
_cell.angle_gamma   90.00
#
_symmetry.space_group_name_H-M   'P 1'
#
loop_
_entity.id
_entity.type
_entity.pdbx_description
1 polymer ?
#
loop_
_entity_poly.entity_id
_entity_poly.type
_entity_poly.pdbx_seq_one_letter_code
_entity_poly.pdbx_strand_id
1 'polypeptide(L)'
;MATIRSLDHTKSEAELAINIRKATSAEESAPKRKHVRSCIVYTWDHKSSQSFWAGMKVQPIMADEVQTFKALITIHKVLQEGHPATLREAMANRGWIDSLNRGMGGEGMRGYGPLIKEYVYYLLAKLSFHQQHPEFNGTFEYEEYISLKAINDPNEGYETITDLMTLQDKIDQFQKLIFSHFRNVGNNECRISALVPLVTESYGIYKFITSMLRAMHSSTGDAEALEPLRGRYDAQHYRLVKFYYECSNLRYLTSLITIPKLPQDPPNLLAEDENAPALPARPKHEIEKRPTPPPPAPKSEEPDDMAEFWKNELDRQNREYEEQQRVLEAQQQQALLAQQQAQLQAQRDFEEQQRRLMEQQQREQEALMAQQTQWQTQGRLAELEQENLNARAQYERDQLMLQQYDQRVKALESELQQIQGNYGQQINSRDDQIRALQEQLNTWRTKYEALAKLYSQLRHEHLDLLQKFKTVQLKAASAQEAIEKREKLEREIKTKNLELADMIRERDRALHEKDRLQGSNKDEVEKLKRELRMALDRADNLERSKGNELSTMLSKYNREMADLEEALRIKSRALEEAQAKLRDGSSDLEALLREKEEELEVYKAGMDQTLIELNELRNNQGVSDSALDGQLDALILSQLEKVNEIIDSVLQASVQRVDDAMYELDSDMQAGNQNASPSYVLSQIEKASASATEFATAFNVFIADGPSSSPAELIKNANVFAGAIADVCSNTKGLVRLATDEKKGDSLINGARSSAHSTVKFFRGLLSFRLEGMDPLQKTDVVINSNNDVQINLQKLNKLVETFAPGFGQLANKGDLGGIVDQELSRAADAIAAAVARLQKLKNKPRDGYTTYELKVHDSILDAAMAITTAIAQLIKAATATQQEIVQAGRGSSSRTAFYKKNNRWTEGLISAAKAVANSTSTLIETADGVLSNRNSPEQLIVASNNVAASTAQLVAASRVKAGFMSKNQESLEEASKAVGAACRALVRQVQSMIKDRSAEDEQVDYSKLGSHEFKVREMEQQVEILQLENALNAARHRLGEMRKISYQQDED
;
A
#
# COMPACT_ATOMS: atom_id res chain seq x y z
N MET A 1 43.10 -3.05 31.32
CA MET A 1 42.48 -2.85 29.98
C MET A 1 41.84 -4.12 29.41
N ALA A 2 42.50 -5.29 29.43
CA ALA A 2 41.91 -6.53 28.88
C ALA A 2 40.53 -6.90 29.47
N THR A 3 40.35 -6.75 30.79
CA THR A 3 39.08 -7.00 31.51
C THR A 3 37.94 -6.06 31.10
N ILE A 4 38.22 -4.84 30.64
CA ILE A 4 37.18 -3.88 30.22
C ILE A 4 36.64 -4.29 28.84
N ARG A 5 37.52 -4.62 27.89
CA ARG A 5 37.10 -5.14 26.56
C ARG A 5 36.29 -6.45 26.66
N SER A 6 36.59 -7.31 27.63
CA SER A 6 35.84 -8.55 27.86
C SER A 6 34.40 -8.32 28.37
N LEU A 7 34.15 -7.22 29.10
CA LEU A 7 32.83 -6.85 29.61
C LEU A 7 31.96 -6.19 28.54
N ASP A 8 32.55 -5.42 27.63
CA ASP A 8 31.83 -4.83 26.50
C ASP A 8 31.48 -5.90 25.45
N HIS A 9 32.36 -6.89 25.22
CA HIS A 9 32.07 -7.99 24.29
C HIS A 9 30.92 -8.89 24.76
N THR A 10 30.84 -9.22 26.05
CA THR A 10 29.71 -10.01 26.59
C THR A 10 28.38 -9.24 26.56
N LYS A 11 28.40 -7.91 26.65
CA LYS A 11 27.22 -7.08 26.41
C LYS A 11 26.83 -7.06 24.93
N SER A 12 27.79 -6.89 24.02
CA SER A 12 27.50 -6.86 22.57
C SER A 12 26.92 -8.19 22.07
N GLU A 13 27.39 -9.32 22.61
CA GLU A 13 26.80 -10.64 22.33
C GLU A 13 25.38 -10.80 22.89
N ALA A 14 25.10 -10.28 24.09
CA ALA A 14 23.74 -10.30 24.66
C ALA A 14 22.77 -9.43 23.84
N GLU A 15 23.21 -8.27 23.36
CA GLU A 15 22.43 -7.42 22.45
C GLU A 15 22.21 -8.08 21.08
N LEU A 16 23.23 -8.75 20.54
CA LEU A 16 23.12 -9.54 19.32
C LEU A 16 22.08 -10.67 19.47
N ALA A 17 22.08 -11.39 20.59
CA ALA A 17 21.08 -12.43 20.87
C ALA A 17 19.65 -11.86 20.92
N ILE A 18 19.46 -10.65 21.50
CA ILE A 18 18.17 -9.94 21.47
C ILE A 18 17.76 -9.57 20.04
N ASN A 19 18.71 -9.14 19.20
CA ASN A 19 18.47 -8.81 17.80
C ASN A 19 18.07 -10.06 17.00
N ILE A 20 18.81 -11.18 17.13
CA ILE A 20 18.49 -12.47 16.51
C ILE A 20 17.06 -12.91 16.92
N ARG A 21 16.76 -12.95 18.22
CA ARG A 21 15.42 -13.32 18.74
C ARG A 21 14.29 -12.47 18.18
N LYS A 22 14.52 -11.16 17.96
CA LYS A 22 13.51 -10.24 17.39
C LYS A 22 13.43 -10.30 15.86
N ALA A 23 14.47 -10.73 15.16
CA ALA A 23 14.43 -11.02 13.73
C ALA A 23 13.68 -12.33 13.45
N THR A 24 13.90 -13.36 14.27
CA THR A 24 13.30 -14.71 14.14
C THR A 24 12.07 -14.91 15.04
N SER A 25 11.21 -13.90 15.18
CA SER A 25 9.94 -14.01 15.93
C SER A 25 8.91 -14.89 15.20
N ALA A 26 8.00 -15.53 15.94
CA ALA A 26 6.93 -16.38 15.36
C ALA A 26 5.80 -15.61 14.65
N GLU A 27 5.82 -14.28 14.66
CA GLU A 27 4.90 -13.43 13.91
C GLU A 27 5.07 -13.68 12.39
N GLU A 28 4.00 -13.98 11.65
CA GLU A 28 4.02 -14.19 10.19
C GLU A 28 4.13 -12.86 9.42
N SER A 29 5.26 -12.18 9.63
CA SER A 29 5.69 -10.93 9.01
C SER A 29 7.15 -11.02 8.59
N ALA A 30 7.64 -10.06 7.81
CA ALA A 30 9.04 -10.04 7.42
C ALA A 30 9.97 -9.96 8.66
N PRO A 31 11.20 -10.51 8.60
CA PRO A 31 12.22 -10.28 9.63
C PRO A 31 12.42 -8.78 9.87
N LYS A 32 12.25 -8.33 11.12
CA LYS A 32 12.21 -6.91 11.49
C LYS A 32 13.52 -6.21 11.08
N ARG A 33 13.47 -5.41 10.00
CA ARG A 33 14.64 -4.85 9.27
C ARG A 33 15.74 -4.29 10.17
N LYS A 34 15.39 -3.53 11.21
CA LYS A 34 16.37 -2.95 12.15
C LYS A 34 17.24 -4.01 12.84
N HIS A 35 16.67 -5.14 13.22
CA HIS A 35 17.38 -6.21 13.92
C HIS A 35 18.24 -7.05 12.97
N VAL A 36 17.77 -7.28 11.74
CA VAL A 36 18.58 -7.89 10.67
C VAL A 36 19.78 -6.99 10.36
N ARG A 37 19.57 -5.66 10.25
CA ARG A 37 20.66 -4.69 10.05
C ARG A 37 21.64 -4.68 11.24
N SER A 38 21.17 -4.78 12.48
CA SER A 38 22.06 -4.92 13.64
C SER A 38 22.91 -6.21 13.58
N CYS A 39 22.35 -7.33 13.12
CA CYS A 39 23.13 -8.57 12.93
C CYS A 39 24.22 -8.40 11.86
N ILE A 40 23.89 -7.72 10.75
CA ILE A 40 24.86 -7.39 9.68
C ILE A 40 25.96 -6.46 10.23
N VAL A 41 25.59 -5.35 10.85
CA VAL A 41 26.53 -4.34 11.39
C VAL A 41 27.46 -4.96 12.43
N TYR A 42 26.97 -5.84 13.30
CA TYR A 42 27.82 -6.60 14.24
C TYR A 42 28.98 -7.33 13.55
N THR A 43 28.73 -7.95 12.38
CA THR A 43 29.82 -8.65 11.65
C THR A 43 30.90 -7.70 11.14
N TRP A 44 30.56 -6.44 10.87
CA TRP A 44 31.51 -5.40 10.46
C TRP A 44 32.27 -4.81 11.65
N ASP A 45 31.56 -4.49 12.75
CA ASP A 45 32.14 -3.93 13.97
C ASP A 45 33.16 -4.89 14.61
N HIS A 46 32.81 -6.18 14.69
CA HIS A 46 33.66 -7.22 15.27
C HIS A 46 34.52 -7.97 14.25
N LYS A 47 34.35 -7.70 12.94
CA LYS A 47 35.01 -8.39 11.80
C LYS A 47 34.85 -9.92 11.78
N SER A 48 33.87 -10.44 12.52
CA SER A 48 33.55 -11.86 12.63
C SER A 48 32.04 -12.07 12.83
N SER A 49 31.55 -13.20 12.34
CA SER A 49 30.17 -13.67 12.43
C SER A 49 29.99 -14.82 13.46
N GLN A 50 31.05 -15.24 14.16
CA GLN A 50 30.99 -16.38 15.10
C GLN A 50 29.90 -16.23 16.16
N SER A 51 29.79 -15.06 16.80
CA SER A 51 28.73 -14.75 17.77
C SER A 51 27.33 -14.81 17.16
N PHE A 52 27.17 -14.47 15.86
CA PHE A 52 25.89 -14.58 15.16
C PHE A 52 25.49 -16.05 14.94
N TRP A 53 26.43 -16.89 14.49
CA TRP A 53 26.19 -18.33 14.34
C TRP A 53 25.92 -19.03 15.69
N ALA A 54 26.64 -18.65 16.75
CA ALA A 54 26.38 -19.14 18.10
C ALA A 54 24.99 -18.69 18.61
N GLY A 55 24.65 -17.41 18.46
CA GLY A 55 23.36 -16.84 18.82
C GLY A 55 22.18 -17.46 18.07
N MET A 56 22.36 -17.83 16.79
CA MET A 56 21.33 -18.49 16.00
C MET A 56 21.10 -19.96 16.44
N LYS A 57 22.16 -20.67 16.86
CA LYS A 57 22.07 -22.06 17.33
C LYS A 57 21.36 -22.22 18.68
N VAL A 58 21.46 -21.22 19.57
CA VAL A 58 20.78 -21.24 20.88
C VAL A 58 19.31 -20.81 20.83
N GLN A 59 18.89 -20.21 19.71
CA GLN A 59 17.51 -19.76 19.52
C GLN A 59 16.62 -20.94 19.07
N PRO A 60 15.45 -21.19 19.69
CA PRO A 60 14.57 -22.32 19.33
C PRO A 60 13.79 -22.06 18.04
N ILE A 61 14.49 -21.91 16.91
CA ILE A 61 13.90 -21.58 15.60
C ILE A 61 13.15 -22.76 14.98
N MET A 62 13.58 -24.01 15.23
CA MET A 62 12.98 -25.23 14.68
C MET A 62 11.61 -25.60 15.30
N ALA A 63 11.18 -24.89 16.36
CA ALA A 63 9.89 -25.14 16.99
C ALA A 63 8.71 -24.59 16.15
N ASP A 64 8.97 -23.71 15.19
CA ASP A 64 7.96 -23.02 14.39
C ASP A 64 8.49 -22.77 12.96
N GLU A 65 7.66 -23.10 11.97
CA GLU A 65 8.03 -22.99 10.55
C GLU A 65 8.29 -21.53 10.13
N VAL A 66 7.53 -20.56 10.65
CA VAL A 66 7.74 -19.14 10.34
C VAL A 66 9.05 -18.65 10.96
N GLN A 67 9.38 -19.10 12.18
CA GLN A 67 10.67 -18.79 12.81
C GLN A 67 11.85 -19.39 12.03
N THR A 68 11.73 -20.64 11.57
CA THR A 68 12.76 -21.28 10.72
C THR A 68 12.94 -20.54 9.39
N PHE A 69 11.86 -20.19 8.71
CA PHE A 69 11.94 -19.44 7.45
C PHE A 69 12.55 -18.04 7.64
N LYS A 70 12.15 -17.32 8.70
CA LYS A 70 12.72 -16.00 9.04
C LYS A 70 14.19 -16.07 9.47
N ALA A 71 14.61 -17.15 10.11
CA ALA A 71 16.03 -17.42 10.38
C ALA A 71 16.81 -17.60 9.07
N LEU A 72 16.30 -18.37 8.11
CA LEU A 72 16.94 -18.55 6.80
C LEU A 72 17.03 -17.25 5.99
N ILE A 73 15.99 -16.40 6.00
CA ILE A 73 16.05 -15.05 5.42
C ILE A 73 17.13 -14.19 6.11
N THR A 74 17.20 -14.25 7.44
CA THR A 74 18.19 -13.48 8.22
C THR A 74 19.61 -13.96 7.92
N ILE A 75 19.84 -15.27 7.83
CA ILE A 75 21.11 -15.88 7.42
C ILE A 75 21.46 -15.43 6.00
N HIS A 76 20.54 -15.51 5.05
CA HIS A 76 20.77 -15.08 3.66
C HIS A 76 21.24 -13.62 3.59
N LYS A 77 20.57 -12.70 4.30
CA LYS A 77 20.97 -11.29 4.33
C LYS A 77 22.32 -11.05 5.02
N VAL A 78 22.65 -11.82 6.07
CA VAL A 78 23.97 -11.73 6.73
C VAL A 78 25.08 -12.30 5.84
N LEU A 79 24.80 -13.33 5.04
CA LEU A 79 25.74 -13.83 4.02
C LEU A 79 25.94 -12.84 2.86
N GLN A 80 24.92 -12.03 2.53
CA GLN A 80 25.01 -11.00 1.50
C GLN A 80 25.74 -9.74 1.95
N GLU A 81 25.25 -9.10 3.02
CA GLU A 81 25.64 -7.75 3.44
C GLU A 81 26.69 -7.75 4.58
N GLY A 82 27.03 -8.90 5.14
CA GLY A 82 27.99 -9.04 6.25
C GLY A 82 29.45 -8.87 5.82
N HIS A 83 30.34 -8.69 6.80
CA HIS A 83 31.79 -8.60 6.57
C HIS A 83 32.30 -9.86 5.82
N PRO A 84 33.24 -9.77 4.86
CA PRO A 84 33.64 -10.92 4.01
C PRO A 84 34.09 -12.18 4.75
N ALA A 85 34.60 -12.06 5.98
CA ALA A 85 34.90 -13.22 6.84
C ALA A 85 33.67 -14.12 7.13
N THR A 86 32.45 -13.56 7.05
CA THR A 86 31.17 -14.24 7.28
C THR A 86 30.99 -15.43 6.35
N LEU A 87 31.32 -15.30 5.06
CA LEU A 87 31.24 -16.41 4.08
C LEU A 87 32.17 -17.56 4.47
N ARG A 88 33.40 -17.24 4.90
CA ARG A 88 34.41 -18.22 5.33
C ARG A 88 33.99 -18.95 6.61
N GLU A 89 33.47 -18.22 7.59
CA GLU A 89 32.98 -18.78 8.85
C GLU A 89 31.66 -19.56 8.67
N ALA A 90 30.84 -19.21 7.68
CA ALA A 90 29.61 -19.93 7.34
C ALA A 90 29.89 -21.37 6.87
N MET A 91 31.06 -21.67 6.30
CA MET A 91 31.44 -23.02 5.85
C MET A 91 31.37 -24.04 6.99
N ALA A 92 31.83 -23.67 8.19
CA ALA A 92 31.74 -24.51 9.39
C ALA A 92 30.29 -24.74 9.88
N ASN A 93 29.33 -23.96 9.38
CA ASN A 93 27.92 -24.01 9.76
C ASN A 93 27.05 -24.74 8.74
N ARG A 94 27.59 -25.20 7.60
CA ARG A 94 26.85 -25.94 6.54
C ARG A 94 26.04 -27.12 7.09
N GLY A 95 26.65 -27.97 7.93
CA GLY A 95 25.96 -29.13 8.53
C GLY A 95 24.81 -28.75 9.47
N TRP A 96 24.90 -27.58 10.11
CA TRP A 96 23.80 -27.04 10.92
C TRP A 96 22.69 -26.47 10.04
N ILE A 97 23.01 -25.79 8.93
CA ILE A 97 22.03 -25.31 7.94
C ILE A 97 21.28 -26.50 7.31
N ASP A 98 21.95 -27.60 6.97
CA ASP A 98 21.29 -28.85 6.52
C ASP A 98 20.35 -29.43 7.58
N SER A 99 20.71 -29.34 8.87
CA SER A 99 19.86 -29.88 9.95
C SER A 99 18.50 -29.18 10.06
N LEU A 100 18.37 -27.92 9.62
CA LEU A 100 17.10 -27.18 9.60
C LEU A 100 16.07 -27.80 8.64
N ASN A 101 16.52 -28.52 7.60
CA ASN A 101 15.66 -29.29 6.70
C ASN A 101 15.06 -30.54 7.37
N ARG A 102 15.75 -31.09 8.38
CA ARG A 102 15.36 -32.35 9.06
C ARG A 102 14.37 -32.12 10.20
N GLY A 103 14.30 -30.90 10.74
CA GLY A 103 13.42 -30.55 11.85
C GLY A 103 11.93 -30.46 11.51
N MET A 104 11.56 -30.45 10.22
CA MET A 104 10.17 -30.28 9.80
C MET A 104 9.74 -31.30 8.74
N GLY A 105 8.84 -32.20 9.12
CA GLY A 105 8.25 -33.19 8.22
C GLY A 105 7.01 -32.67 7.49
N GLY A 106 6.88 -33.00 6.21
CA GLY A 106 5.70 -32.68 5.39
C GLY A 106 5.63 -31.22 4.93
N GLU A 107 4.41 -30.76 4.62
CA GLU A 107 4.17 -29.43 4.06
C GLU A 107 4.26 -28.29 5.10
N GLY A 108 4.09 -28.63 6.39
CA GLY A 108 3.96 -27.67 7.49
C GLY A 108 2.54 -27.10 7.61
N MET A 109 2.15 -26.68 8.82
CA MET A 109 0.78 -26.23 9.10
C MET A 109 0.40 -24.96 8.32
N ARG A 110 1.38 -24.09 8.01
CA ARG A 110 1.24 -22.89 7.17
C ARG A 110 1.93 -23.04 5.81
N GLY A 111 2.32 -24.24 5.41
CA GLY A 111 2.89 -24.50 4.09
C GLY A 111 4.32 -23.96 3.89
N TYR A 112 5.10 -23.76 4.96
CA TYR A 112 6.50 -23.29 4.83
C TYR A 112 7.50 -24.44 4.70
N GLY A 113 7.12 -25.70 4.90
CA GLY A 113 8.02 -26.86 4.80
C GLY A 113 8.79 -26.94 3.47
N PRO A 114 8.10 -26.91 2.31
CA PRO A 114 8.75 -26.93 1.00
C PRO A 114 9.66 -25.72 0.79
N LEU A 115 9.22 -24.54 1.23
CA LEU A 115 10.00 -23.29 1.11
C LEU A 115 11.29 -23.34 1.91
N ILE A 116 11.26 -23.87 3.13
CA ILE A 116 12.43 -24.02 4.01
C ILE A 116 13.42 -25.01 3.44
N LYS A 117 12.93 -26.14 2.93
CA LYS A 117 13.74 -27.17 2.30
C LYS A 117 14.50 -26.63 1.09
N GLU A 118 13.81 -25.92 0.19
CA GLU A 118 14.43 -25.32 -0.99
C GLU A 118 15.40 -24.17 -0.60
N TYR A 119 15.07 -23.36 0.40
CA TYR A 119 15.96 -22.30 0.90
C TYR A 119 17.27 -22.88 1.49
N VAL A 120 17.18 -23.98 2.25
CA VAL A 120 18.36 -24.69 2.75
C VAL A 120 19.23 -25.20 1.60
N TYR A 121 18.64 -25.83 0.58
CA TYR A 121 19.40 -26.26 -0.61
C TYR A 121 20.07 -25.09 -1.34
N TYR A 122 19.35 -23.97 -1.52
CA TYR A 122 19.90 -22.77 -2.15
C TYR A 122 21.06 -22.17 -1.33
N LEU A 123 20.94 -22.03 0.00
CA LEU A 123 22.01 -21.51 0.84
C LEU A 123 23.24 -22.43 0.87
N LEU A 124 23.05 -23.76 0.83
CA LEU A 124 24.15 -24.71 0.71
C LEU A 124 24.83 -24.62 -0.65
N ALA A 125 24.08 -24.38 -1.74
CA ALA A 125 24.63 -24.14 -3.07
C ALA A 125 25.43 -22.83 -3.13
N LYS A 126 24.90 -21.72 -2.58
CA LYS A 126 25.60 -20.45 -2.42
C LYS A 126 26.91 -20.61 -1.64
N LEU A 127 26.89 -21.35 -0.54
CA LEU A 127 28.11 -21.65 0.22
C LEU A 127 29.07 -22.59 -0.51
N SER A 128 28.60 -23.45 -1.43
CA SER A 128 29.53 -24.23 -2.28
C SER A 128 30.20 -23.33 -3.32
N PHE A 129 29.44 -22.43 -3.94
CA PHE A 129 29.96 -21.43 -4.87
C PHE A 129 31.07 -20.59 -4.22
N HIS A 130 30.81 -19.95 -3.07
CA HIS A 130 31.81 -19.14 -2.36
C HIS A 130 32.95 -19.95 -1.70
N GLN A 131 32.89 -21.29 -1.73
CA GLN A 131 34.02 -22.14 -1.34
C GLN A 131 34.98 -22.38 -2.51
N GLN A 132 34.45 -22.50 -3.73
CA GLN A 132 35.22 -22.66 -4.97
C GLN A 132 35.75 -21.32 -5.49
N HIS A 133 34.91 -20.28 -5.45
CA HIS A 133 35.10 -18.95 -6.04
C HIS A 133 35.10 -17.85 -4.94
N PRO A 134 36.14 -17.78 -4.07
CA PRO A 134 36.19 -16.90 -2.91
C PRO A 134 36.42 -15.41 -3.23
N GLU A 135 36.73 -15.06 -4.47
CA GLU A 135 36.86 -13.68 -4.96
C GLU A 135 35.52 -12.95 -5.06
N PHE A 136 34.41 -13.65 -5.22
CA PHE A 136 33.08 -13.02 -5.25
C PHE A 136 32.62 -12.62 -3.85
N ASN A 137 32.16 -11.37 -3.71
CA ASN A 137 31.54 -10.91 -2.48
C ASN A 137 30.12 -11.48 -2.29
N GLY A 138 29.60 -11.41 -1.06
CA GLY A 138 28.35 -12.08 -0.69
C GLY A 138 27.10 -11.61 -1.43
N THR A 139 27.09 -10.38 -1.98
CA THR A 139 25.96 -9.79 -2.70
C THR A 139 26.10 -9.91 -4.23
N PHE A 140 27.24 -10.40 -4.74
CA PHE A 140 27.60 -10.31 -6.16
C PHE A 140 27.56 -8.86 -6.66
N GLU A 141 28.13 -7.95 -5.88
CA GLU A 141 28.38 -6.58 -6.35
C GLU A 141 29.39 -6.61 -7.50
N TYR A 142 29.13 -5.81 -8.54
CA TYR A 142 29.91 -5.90 -9.78
C TYR A 142 31.22 -5.13 -9.64
N GLU A 143 32.32 -5.86 -9.52
CA GLU A 143 33.68 -5.33 -9.60
C GLU A 143 34.33 -5.79 -10.91
N GLU A 144 34.67 -4.82 -11.76
CA GLU A 144 35.23 -5.06 -13.10
C GLU A 144 36.55 -5.86 -13.04
N TYR A 145 37.34 -5.66 -11.98
CA TYR A 145 38.57 -6.40 -11.70
C TYR A 145 38.36 -7.92 -11.52
N ILE A 146 37.24 -8.36 -10.94
CA ILE A 146 36.94 -9.79 -10.75
C ILE A 146 36.67 -10.42 -12.12
N SER A 147 35.86 -9.76 -12.96
CA SER A 147 35.60 -10.20 -14.33
C SER A 147 36.90 -10.24 -15.16
N LEU A 148 37.80 -9.26 -14.98
CA LEU A 148 39.10 -9.22 -15.65
C LEU A 148 40.06 -10.35 -15.22
N LYS A 149 40.01 -10.77 -13.95
CA LYS A 149 40.91 -11.80 -13.43
C LYS A 149 40.64 -13.18 -14.05
N ALA A 150 39.36 -13.53 -14.21
CA ALA A 150 38.89 -14.78 -14.80
C ALA A 150 39.07 -14.88 -16.33
N ILE A 151 39.53 -13.82 -17.01
CA ILE A 151 39.89 -13.85 -18.45
C ILE A 151 41.28 -14.45 -18.67
N ASN A 152 42.16 -14.44 -17.65
CA ASN A 152 43.54 -14.91 -17.80
C ASN A 152 43.64 -16.42 -18.10
N ASP A 153 42.66 -17.21 -17.66
CA ASP A 153 42.46 -18.59 -18.09
C ASP A 153 41.00 -18.79 -18.56
N PRO A 154 40.75 -18.92 -19.87
CA PRO A 154 39.42 -19.17 -20.40
C PRO A 154 38.72 -20.43 -19.86
N ASN A 155 39.47 -21.42 -19.35
CA ASN A 155 38.87 -22.63 -18.78
C ASN A 155 38.27 -22.33 -17.39
N GLU A 156 39.00 -21.60 -16.55
CA GLU A 156 38.54 -21.11 -15.25
C GLU A 156 37.32 -20.19 -15.44
N GLY A 157 37.37 -19.27 -16.42
CA GLY A 157 36.23 -18.43 -16.80
C GLY A 157 34.99 -19.23 -17.23
N TYR A 158 35.16 -20.30 -18.02
CA TYR A 158 34.05 -21.16 -18.44
C TYR A 158 33.40 -21.89 -17.25
N GLU A 159 34.21 -22.43 -16.34
CA GLU A 159 33.75 -23.11 -15.12
C GLU A 159 33.01 -22.14 -14.20
N THR A 160 33.58 -20.97 -13.91
CA THR A 160 32.95 -19.93 -13.08
C THR A 160 31.62 -19.44 -13.66
N ILE A 161 31.51 -19.23 -14.99
CA ILE A 161 30.21 -18.89 -15.62
C ILE A 161 29.21 -20.04 -15.47
N THR A 162 29.64 -21.29 -15.64
CA THR A 162 28.79 -22.48 -15.51
C THR A 162 28.23 -22.62 -14.08
N ASP A 163 29.04 -22.31 -13.07
CA ASP A 163 28.66 -22.32 -11.66
C ASP A 163 27.74 -21.14 -11.30
N LEU A 164 28.02 -19.93 -11.80
CA LEU A 164 27.14 -18.76 -11.67
C LEU A 164 25.76 -19.03 -12.28
N MET A 165 25.70 -19.61 -13.48
CA MET A 165 24.45 -20.04 -14.12
C MET A 165 23.73 -21.11 -13.29
N THR A 166 24.46 -22.03 -12.65
CA THR A 166 23.85 -23.07 -11.81
C THR A 166 23.26 -22.48 -10.53
N LEU A 167 23.90 -21.46 -9.94
CA LEU A 167 23.32 -20.71 -8.82
C LEU A 167 22.08 -19.89 -9.26
N GLN A 168 22.10 -19.30 -10.46
CA GLN A 168 20.95 -18.60 -11.05
C GLN A 168 19.74 -19.53 -11.27
N ASP A 169 19.95 -20.76 -11.78
CA ASP A 169 18.90 -21.77 -11.91
C ASP A 169 18.28 -22.15 -10.55
N LYS A 170 19.07 -22.13 -9.47
CA LYS A 170 18.56 -22.35 -8.10
C LYS A 170 17.72 -21.19 -7.57
N ILE A 171 18.05 -19.95 -7.92
CA ILE A 171 17.19 -18.80 -7.61
C ILE A 171 15.86 -18.92 -8.36
N ASP A 172 15.89 -19.27 -9.65
CA ASP A 172 14.68 -19.45 -10.46
C ASP A 172 13.78 -20.61 -9.97
N GLN A 173 14.38 -21.74 -9.56
CA GLN A 173 13.66 -22.85 -8.93
C GLN A 173 12.98 -22.40 -7.62
N PHE A 174 13.71 -21.70 -6.76
CA PHE A 174 13.20 -21.31 -5.44
C PHE A 174 12.15 -20.20 -5.51
N GLN A 175 12.32 -19.18 -6.35
CA GLN A 175 11.35 -18.10 -6.50
C GLN A 175 9.99 -18.60 -7.01
N LYS A 176 9.99 -19.53 -7.99
CA LYS A 176 8.76 -20.18 -8.48
C LYS A 176 8.03 -20.93 -7.37
N LEU A 177 8.76 -21.59 -6.48
CA LEU A 177 8.20 -22.27 -5.32
C LEU A 177 7.59 -21.26 -4.33
N ILE A 178 8.24 -20.12 -4.09
CA ILE A 178 7.70 -19.05 -3.25
C ILE A 178 6.38 -18.52 -3.82
N PHE A 179 6.32 -18.20 -5.12
CA PHE A 179 5.09 -17.72 -5.77
C PHE A 179 3.96 -18.77 -5.75
N SER A 180 4.26 -20.06 -5.95
CA SER A 180 3.24 -21.11 -5.91
C SER A 180 2.66 -21.34 -4.51
N HIS A 181 3.37 -20.95 -3.45
CA HIS A 181 2.92 -21.03 -2.06
C HIS A 181 2.29 -19.72 -1.53
N PHE A 182 1.98 -18.76 -2.40
CA PHE A 182 1.21 -17.57 -2.02
C PHE A 182 -0.23 -17.96 -1.66
N ARG A 183 -0.71 -17.46 -0.51
CA ARG A 183 -2.06 -17.71 -0.01
C ARG A 183 -2.98 -16.55 -0.38
N ASN A 184 -4.19 -16.86 -0.85
CA ASN A 184 -5.21 -15.83 -1.13
C ASN A 184 -5.74 -15.12 0.13
N VAL A 185 -5.45 -15.69 1.32
CA VAL A 185 -5.81 -15.13 2.62
C VAL A 185 -4.52 -14.84 3.39
N GLY A 186 -4.30 -13.57 3.76
CA GLY A 186 -3.08 -13.08 4.41
C GLY A 186 -2.26 -12.16 3.50
N ASN A 187 -1.38 -11.35 4.10
CA ASN A 187 -0.58 -10.34 3.37
C ASN A 187 0.66 -10.91 2.66
N ASN A 188 0.92 -12.22 2.80
CA ASN A 188 2.10 -12.95 2.28
C ASN A 188 3.47 -12.33 2.61
N GLU A 189 3.55 -11.40 3.57
CA GLU A 189 4.70 -10.52 3.76
C GLU A 189 5.98 -11.29 4.10
N CYS A 190 5.87 -12.32 4.96
CA CYS A 190 6.98 -13.21 5.29
C CYS A 190 7.53 -13.92 4.04
N ARG A 191 6.66 -14.50 3.18
CA ARG A 191 7.03 -15.16 1.91
C ARG A 191 7.69 -14.17 0.93
N ILE A 192 7.08 -13.00 0.73
CA ILE A 192 7.60 -11.94 -0.15
C ILE A 192 8.96 -11.43 0.33
N SER A 193 9.21 -11.38 1.65
CA SER A 193 10.48 -10.90 2.19
C SER A 193 11.69 -11.82 1.86
N ALA A 194 11.46 -13.08 1.49
CA ALA A 194 12.50 -13.96 0.95
C ALA A 194 12.88 -13.64 -0.51
N LEU A 195 11.99 -13.04 -1.30
CA LEU A 195 12.28 -12.64 -2.68
C LEU A 195 13.23 -11.44 -2.75
N VAL A 196 13.23 -10.57 -1.72
CA VAL A 196 14.09 -9.37 -1.68
C VAL A 196 15.59 -9.70 -1.87
N PRO A 197 16.22 -10.58 -1.06
CA PRO A 197 17.61 -10.96 -1.29
C PRO A 197 17.84 -11.79 -2.56
N LEU A 198 16.82 -12.53 -3.05
CA LEU A 198 16.93 -13.30 -4.29
C LEU A 198 16.99 -12.39 -5.53
N VAL A 199 16.20 -11.32 -5.58
CA VAL A 199 16.22 -10.34 -6.69
C VAL A 199 17.54 -9.58 -6.77
N THR A 200 18.13 -9.21 -5.62
CA THR A 200 19.44 -8.53 -5.61
C THR A 200 20.56 -9.45 -6.09
N GLU A 201 20.55 -10.71 -5.64
CA GLU A 201 21.58 -11.69 -5.98
C GLU A 201 21.48 -12.16 -7.44
N SER A 202 20.27 -12.43 -7.94
CA SER A 202 20.06 -12.81 -9.34
C SER A 202 20.51 -11.73 -10.31
N TYR A 203 20.41 -10.45 -9.92
CA TYR A 203 20.90 -9.34 -10.74
C TYR A 203 22.43 -9.19 -10.70
N GLY A 204 23.04 -9.38 -9.53
CA GLY A 204 24.50 -9.42 -9.40
C GLY A 204 25.11 -10.52 -10.27
N ILE A 205 24.60 -11.75 -10.12
CA ILE A 205 24.97 -12.92 -10.92
C ILE A 205 24.76 -12.66 -12.42
N TYR A 206 23.61 -12.09 -12.82
CA TYR A 206 23.33 -11.78 -14.23
C TYR A 206 24.33 -10.78 -14.83
N LYS A 207 24.73 -9.73 -14.10
CA LYS A 207 25.76 -8.78 -14.55
C LYS A 207 27.12 -9.46 -14.73
N PHE A 208 27.55 -10.28 -13.77
CA PHE A 208 28.80 -11.03 -13.89
C PHE A 208 28.80 -11.97 -15.09
N ILE A 209 27.74 -12.77 -15.29
CA ILE A 209 27.63 -13.65 -16.47
C ILE A 209 27.69 -12.83 -17.77
N THR A 210 26.95 -11.72 -17.86
CA THR A 210 26.94 -10.86 -19.06
C THR A 210 28.33 -10.31 -19.39
N SER A 211 29.02 -9.72 -18.41
CA SER A 211 30.35 -9.14 -18.60
C SER A 211 31.41 -10.21 -18.87
N MET A 212 31.44 -11.30 -18.10
CA MET A 212 32.42 -12.38 -18.29
C MET A 212 32.22 -13.06 -19.65
N LEU A 213 30.99 -13.33 -20.08
CA LEU A 213 30.72 -13.99 -21.36
C LEU A 213 31.06 -13.08 -22.56
N ARG A 214 30.78 -11.77 -22.48
CA ARG A 214 31.24 -10.77 -23.46
C ARG A 214 32.77 -10.70 -23.52
N ALA A 215 33.44 -10.72 -22.36
CA ALA A 215 34.89 -10.61 -22.30
C ALA A 215 35.60 -11.89 -22.78
N MET A 216 35.06 -13.07 -22.46
CA MET A 216 35.50 -14.35 -23.03
C MET A 216 35.37 -14.35 -24.55
N HIS A 217 34.26 -13.83 -25.09
CA HIS A 217 34.06 -13.67 -26.53
C HIS A 217 35.14 -12.81 -27.20
N SER A 218 35.57 -11.74 -26.55
CA SER A 218 36.67 -10.88 -27.01
C SER A 218 38.05 -11.53 -26.89
N SER A 219 38.29 -12.35 -25.86
CA SER A 219 39.62 -12.90 -25.56
C SER A 219 39.92 -14.24 -26.23
N THR A 220 38.94 -15.13 -26.40
CA THR A 220 39.18 -16.46 -27.02
C THR A 220 39.05 -16.44 -28.54
N GLY A 221 38.15 -15.59 -29.08
CA GLY A 221 37.77 -15.61 -30.50
C GLY A 221 37.03 -16.87 -30.95
N ASP A 222 36.82 -17.85 -30.07
CA ASP A 222 36.14 -19.11 -30.37
C ASP A 222 34.65 -19.02 -30.03
N ALA A 223 33.85 -18.75 -31.04
CA ALA A 223 32.40 -18.64 -30.91
C ALA A 223 31.70 -20.01 -30.81
N GLU A 224 32.32 -21.12 -31.22
CA GLU A 224 31.72 -22.45 -31.14
C GLU A 224 31.84 -23.02 -29.73
N ALA A 225 33.01 -22.90 -29.09
CA ALA A 225 33.22 -23.34 -27.70
C ALA A 225 32.27 -22.63 -26.70
N LEU A 226 31.92 -21.37 -26.95
CA LEU A 226 31.04 -20.57 -26.09
C LEU A 226 29.53 -20.71 -26.41
N GLU A 227 29.14 -21.49 -27.43
CA GLU A 227 27.73 -21.70 -27.78
C GLU A 227 26.89 -22.22 -26.60
N PRO A 228 27.28 -23.31 -25.89
CA PRO A 228 26.45 -23.87 -24.82
C PRO A 228 26.17 -22.88 -23.68
N LEU A 229 27.09 -21.93 -23.45
CA LEU A 229 26.92 -20.85 -22.48
C LEU A 229 25.97 -19.76 -23.00
N ARG A 230 26.03 -19.37 -24.27
CA ARG A 230 25.07 -18.42 -24.87
C ARG A 230 23.64 -18.96 -24.84
N GLY A 231 23.42 -20.18 -25.33
CA GLY A 231 22.09 -20.81 -25.31
C GLY A 231 21.50 -20.92 -23.90
N ARG A 232 22.34 -21.19 -22.89
CA ARG A 232 21.91 -21.20 -21.47
C ARG A 232 21.67 -19.79 -20.92
N TYR A 233 22.50 -18.81 -21.27
CA TYR A 233 22.33 -17.40 -20.91
C TYR A 233 21.00 -16.83 -21.41
N ASP A 234 20.68 -17.02 -22.68
CA ASP A 234 19.43 -16.53 -23.28
C ASP A 234 18.20 -17.16 -22.60
N ALA A 235 18.25 -18.47 -22.36
CA ALA A 235 17.20 -19.18 -21.62
C ALA A 235 17.03 -18.66 -20.19
N GLN A 236 18.11 -18.27 -19.51
CA GLN A 236 18.05 -17.65 -18.18
C GLN A 236 17.58 -16.20 -18.23
N HIS A 237 17.95 -15.42 -19.25
CA HIS A 237 17.50 -14.05 -19.45
C HIS A 237 15.97 -13.97 -19.49
N TYR A 238 15.31 -14.77 -20.34
CA TYR A 238 13.84 -14.76 -20.43
C TYR A 238 13.15 -15.21 -19.13
N ARG A 239 13.73 -16.17 -18.39
CA ARG A 239 13.22 -16.55 -17.05
C ARG A 239 13.33 -15.39 -16.06
N LEU A 240 14.45 -14.66 -16.10
CA LEU A 240 14.75 -13.55 -15.21
C LEU A 240 13.88 -12.31 -15.50
N VAL A 241 13.62 -12.01 -16.78
CA VAL A 241 12.62 -11.02 -17.22
C VAL A 241 11.25 -11.34 -16.63
N LYS A 242 10.81 -12.60 -16.73
CA LYS A 242 9.53 -13.04 -16.14
C LYS A 242 9.52 -12.91 -14.61
N PHE A 243 10.58 -13.32 -13.93
CA PHE A 243 10.70 -13.21 -12.47
C PHE A 243 10.59 -11.75 -11.99
N TYR A 244 11.30 -10.82 -12.64
CA TYR A 244 11.25 -9.40 -12.30
C TYR A 244 9.89 -8.77 -12.63
N TYR A 245 9.23 -9.21 -13.71
CA TYR A 245 7.86 -8.82 -14.00
C TYR A 245 6.88 -9.28 -12.90
N GLU A 246 6.95 -10.54 -12.46
CA GLU A 246 6.11 -11.07 -11.38
C GLU A 246 6.37 -10.32 -10.06
N CYS A 247 7.64 -10.03 -9.73
CA CYS A 247 8.00 -9.20 -8.59
C CYS A 247 7.48 -7.75 -8.68
N SER A 248 7.37 -7.18 -9.89
CA SER A 248 6.93 -5.78 -10.07
C SER A 248 5.48 -5.52 -9.65
N ASN A 249 4.66 -6.57 -9.61
CA ASN A 249 3.29 -6.53 -9.12
C ASN A 249 3.20 -6.52 -7.58
N LEU A 250 4.30 -6.84 -6.87
CA LEU A 250 4.33 -6.95 -5.41
C LEU A 250 4.70 -5.62 -4.75
N ARG A 251 3.68 -4.86 -4.33
CA ARG A 251 3.85 -3.53 -3.67
C ARG A 251 4.77 -3.52 -2.44
N TYR A 252 4.84 -4.64 -1.69
CA TYR A 252 5.73 -4.75 -0.54
C TYR A 252 7.20 -4.94 -0.95
N LEU A 253 7.46 -5.55 -2.12
CA LEU A 253 8.82 -5.75 -2.64
C LEU A 253 9.33 -4.46 -3.30
N THR A 254 8.50 -3.79 -4.10
CA THR A 254 8.85 -2.53 -4.79
C THR A 254 9.06 -1.34 -3.86
N SER A 255 8.57 -1.38 -2.61
CA SER A 255 8.88 -0.38 -1.59
C SER A 255 10.18 -0.65 -0.82
N LEU A 256 10.73 -1.87 -0.94
CA LEU A 256 11.97 -2.29 -0.26
C LEU A 256 13.19 -2.22 -1.18
N ILE A 257 13.04 -2.57 -2.46
CA ILE A 257 14.10 -2.57 -3.46
C ILE A 257 13.59 -2.10 -4.83
N THR A 258 14.45 -1.41 -5.57
CA THR A 258 14.20 -1.12 -6.99
C THR A 258 14.44 -2.40 -7.79
N ILE A 259 13.39 -2.90 -8.45
CA ILE A 259 13.50 -4.09 -9.30
C ILE A 259 14.26 -3.71 -10.59
N PRO A 260 15.33 -4.44 -10.96
CA PRO A 260 16.05 -4.20 -12.20
C PRO A 260 15.16 -4.38 -13.43
N LYS A 261 15.29 -3.48 -14.40
CA LYS A 261 14.61 -3.60 -15.70
C LYS A 261 15.58 -4.17 -16.72
N LEU A 262 15.33 -5.41 -17.12
CA LEU A 262 16.01 -6.05 -18.24
C LEU A 262 15.31 -5.68 -19.56
N PRO A 263 16.02 -5.67 -20.70
CA PRO A 263 15.40 -5.60 -22.02
C PRO A 263 14.48 -6.82 -22.27
N GLN A 264 13.64 -6.78 -23.31
CA GLN A 264 12.81 -7.94 -23.68
C GLN A 264 13.63 -9.05 -24.35
N ASP A 265 14.64 -8.68 -25.13
CA ASP A 265 15.56 -9.59 -25.79
C ASP A 265 16.94 -9.54 -25.10
N PRO A 266 17.68 -10.66 -25.04
CA PRO A 266 19.00 -10.70 -24.43
C PRO A 266 19.96 -9.71 -25.12
N PRO A 267 20.83 -9.02 -24.36
CA PRO A 267 21.78 -8.07 -24.92
C PRO A 267 22.79 -8.79 -25.83
N ASN A 268 23.14 -8.19 -26.96
CA ASN A 268 24.09 -8.80 -27.88
C ASN A 268 25.48 -8.96 -27.22
N LEU A 269 25.90 -10.22 -27.06
CA LEU A 269 27.18 -10.61 -26.46
C LEU A 269 28.36 -10.49 -27.43
N LEU A 270 28.08 -10.35 -28.74
CA LEU A 270 29.08 -10.29 -29.82
C LEU A 270 29.35 -8.87 -30.33
N ALA A 271 28.61 -7.86 -29.83
CA ALA A 271 28.81 -6.47 -30.23
C ALA A 271 29.98 -5.86 -29.44
N GLU A 272 30.99 -5.38 -30.16
CA GLU A 272 32.00 -4.46 -29.61
C GLU A 272 31.31 -3.13 -29.26
N ASP A 273 31.28 -2.78 -27.97
CA ASP A 273 30.82 -1.47 -27.51
C ASP A 273 31.95 -0.46 -27.79
N GLU A 274 31.77 0.44 -28.76
CA GLU A 274 32.73 1.53 -29.10
C GLU A 274 32.99 2.50 -27.92
N ASN A 275 32.28 2.36 -26.80
CA ASN A 275 32.45 3.15 -25.57
C ASN A 275 33.17 2.39 -24.42
N ALA A 276 33.71 1.19 -24.65
CA ALA A 276 34.56 0.51 -23.67
C ALA A 276 36.04 0.98 -23.82
N PRO A 277 36.73 1.38 -22.73
CA PRO A 277 38.15 1.74 -22.80
C PRO A 277 39.01 0.58 -23.30
N ALA A 278 39.92 0.85 -24.24
CA ALA A 278 40.84 -0.16 -24.77
C ALA A 278 41.81 -0.68 -23.68
N LEU A 279 42.05 -1.99 -23.69
CA LEU A 279 42.95 -2.65 -22.73
C LEU A 279 44.39 -2.08 -22.83
N PRO A 280 45.05 -1.76 -21.70
CA PRO A 280 46.43 -1.31 -21.71
C PRO A 280 47.40 -2.44 -22.10
N ALA A 281 48.34 -2.14 -23.00
CA ALA A 281 49.29 -3.12 -23.50
C ALA A 281 50.33 -3.56 -22.44
N ARG A 282 50.57 -4.87 -22.37
CA ARG A 282 51.44 -5.54 -21.39
C ARG A 282 52.89 -4.99 -21.35
N PRO A 283 53.43 -4.63 -20.18
CA PRO A 283 54.86 -4.43 -19.98
C PRO A 283 55.63 -5.75 -20.21
N LYS A 284 56.53 -5.78 -21.20
CA LYS A 284 57.39 -6.95 -21.47
C LYS A 284 58.63 -6.96 -20.58
N HIS A 285 58.52 -7.34 -19.31
CA HIS A 285 59.61 -7.96 -18.53
C HIS A 285 59.10 -8.50 -17.19
N GLU A 286 59.04 -9.84 -17.04
CA GLU A 286 59.21 -10.45 -15.72
C GLU A 286 59.89 -11.83 -15.81
N ILE A 287 61.17 -11.78 -15.47
CA ILE A 287 62.15 -12.81 -15.10
C ILE A 287 61.58 -14.22 -14.84
N GLU A 288 62.03 -15.20 -15.63
CA GLU A 288 61.77 -16.63 -15.41
C GLU A 288 62.42 -17.14 -14.10
N LYS A 289 61.64 -17.79 -13.23
CA LYS A 289 62.18 -18.58 -12.10
C LYS A 289 62.43 -20.03 -12.52
N ARG A 290 63.67 -20.47 -12.31
CA ARG A 290 64.10 -21.87 -12.56
C ARG A 290 63.45 -22.84 -11.56
N PRO A 291 63.09 -24.08 -11.98
CA PRO A 291 62.61 -25.12 -11.06
C PRO A 291 63.75 -25.74 -10.24
N THR A 292 63.46 -26.12 -8.99
CA THR A 292 64.39 -26.83 -8.08
C THR A 292 64.10 -28.34 -8.01
N PRO A 293 65.12 -29.20 -7.74
CA PRO A 293 65.02 -30.65 -7.86
C PRO A 293 64.66 -31.41 -6.54
N PRO A 294 64.36 -32.72 -6.60
CA PRO A 294 64.02 -33.57 -5.43
C PRO A 294 65.24 -34.10 -4.63
N PRO A 295 65.02 -34.70 -3.43
CA PRO A 295 66.07 -34.99 -2.43
C PRO A 295 66.81 -36.35 -2.59
N PRO A 296 67.93 -36.58 -1.86
CA PRO A 296 68.93 -37.61 -2.20
C PRO A 296 68.96 -38.87 -1.32
N ALA A 297 69.64 -39.91 -1.83
CA ALA A 297 70.18 -41.08 -1.10
C ALA A 297 71.60 -41.42 -1.66
N PRO A 298 72.45 -42.20 -0.94
CA PRO A 298 73.89 -41.90 -0.88
C PRO A 298 74.80 -42.63 -1.88
N LYS A 299 76.06 -42.15 -1.96
CA LYS A 299 77.16 -42.59 -2.83
C LYS A 299 78.12 -43.60 -2.15
N SER A 300 78.81 -44.39 -2.98
CA SER A 300 80.21 -44.80 -2.76
C SER A 300 80.89 -45.23 -4.08
N GLU A 301 82.05 -44.67 -4.36
CA GLU A 301 82.95 -44.89 -5.51
C GLU A 301 84.06 -45.96 -5.17
N GLU A 302 84.95 -46.48 -6.05
CA GLU A 302 85.33 -46.04 -7.41
C GLU A 302 85.53 -47.18 -8.49
N PRO A 303 86.69 -47.84 -8.80
CA PRO A 303 87.02 -48.03 -10.23
C PRO A 303 87.69 -49.36 -10.75
N ASP A 304 88.11 -49.29 -12.03
CA ASP A 304 89.15 -50.01 -12.80
C ASP A 304 88.84 -51.28 -13.65
N ASP A 305 88.97 -51.08 -14.98
CA ASP A 305 89.77 -51.83 -15.99
C ASP A 305 89.75 -53.38 -15.98
N MET A 306 89.20 -54.09 -16.97
CA MET A 306 89.54 -54.14 -18.42
C MET A 306 91.04 -54.23 -18.77
N ALA A 307 91.49 -55.42 -19.23
CA ALA A 307 91.93 -55.59 -20.64
C ALA A 307 92.64 -56.94 -20.93
N GLU A 308 93.51 -57.45 -20.05
CA GLU A 308 94.55 -58.42 -20.51
C GLU A 308 94.33 -59.91 -20.21
N PHE A 309 93.45 -60.30 -19.28
CA PHE A 309 93.32 -61.74 -18.91
C PHE A 309 92.64 -62.60 -20.00
N TRP A 310 91.69 -62.01 -20.75
CA TRP A 310 90.86 -62.72 -21.74
C TRP A 310 91.62 -63.36 -22.92
N LYS A 311 92.91 -63.06 -23.08
CA LYS A 311 93.72 -63.57 -24.19
C LYS A 311 94.43 -64.90 -23.88
N ASN A 312 94.60 -65.26 -22.61
CA ASN A 312 95.33 -66.49 -22.23
C ASN A 312 94.42 -67.67 -21.85
N GLU A 313 93.19 -67.45 -21.37
CA GLU A 313 92.29 -68.56 -21.02
C GLU A 313 91.64 -69.21 -22.27
N LEU A 314 91.46 -68.44 -23.36
CA LEU A 314 90.95 -68.93 -24.64
C LEU A 314 91.84 -70.02 -25.26
N ASP A 315 93.17 -69.90 -25.07
CA ASP A 315 94.14 -70.85 -25.62
C ASP A 315 94.29 -72.12 -24.76
N ARG A 316 93.76 -72.12 -23.52
CA ARG A 316 93.69 -73.31 -22.66
C ARG A 316 92.46 -74.16 -22.98
N GLN A 317 91.29 -73.53 -23.23
CA GLN A 317 90.10 -74.24 -23.71
C GLN A 317 90.33 -74.93 -25.07
N ASN A 318 91.04 -74.29 -26.01
CA ASN A 318 91.32 -74.90 -27.32
C ASN A 318 92.16 -76.20 -27.23
N ARG A 319 93.09 -76.31 -26.28
CA ARG A 319 93.96 -77.50 -26.15
C ARG A 319 93.26 -78.66 -25.47
N GLU A 320 92.38 -78.38 -24.50
CA GLU A 320 91.47 -79.39 -23.95
C GLU A 320 90.49 -79.91 -25.04
N TYR A 321 90.17 -79.11 -26.05
CA TYR A 321 89.38 -79.49 -27.22
C TYR A 321 90.15 -80.45 -28.18
N GLU A 322 91.44 -80.22 -28.43
CA GLU A 322 92.27 -81.07 -29.31
C GLU A 322 92.64 -82.43 -28.70
N GLU A 323 92.87 -82.51 -27.38
CA GLU A 323 93.09 -83.80 -26.71
C GLU A 323 91.78 -84.60 -26.56
N GLN A 324 90.65 -83.92 -26.34
CA GLN A 324 89.33 -84.55 -26.49
C GLN A 324 89.14 -85.09 -27.91
N GLN A 325 89.48 -84.35 -28.98
CA GLN A 325 89.36 -84.84 -30.36
C GLN A 325 90.15 -86.14 -30.62
N ARG A 326 91.39 -86.30 -30.12
CA ARG A 326 92.17 -87.53 -30.37
C ARG A 326 91.71 -88.74 -29.54
N VAL A 327 91.26 -88.53 -28.30
CA VAL A 327 90.61 -89.60 -27.52
C VAL A 327 89.26 -89.98 -28.16
N LEU A 328 88.54 -89.00 -28.71
CA LEU A 328 87.30 -89.17 -29.44
C LEU A 328 87.51 -89.87 -30.81
N GLU A 329 88.66 -89.71 -31.47
CA GLU A 329 89.02 -90.47 -32.69
C GLU A 329 89.36 -91.94 -32.39
N ALA A 330 90.11 -92.21 -31.32
CA ALA A 330 90.41 -93.58 -30.88
C ALA A 330 89.14 -94.30 -30.38
N GLN A 331 88.29 -93.60 -29.61
CA GLN A 331 86.94 -94.07 -29.31
C GLN A 331 86.11 -94.22 -30.57
N GLN A 332 86.17 -93.31 -31.55
CA GLN A 332 85.45 -93.44 -32.82
C GLN A 332 85.81 -94.73 -33.55
N GLN A 333 87.06 -95.16 -33.61
CA GLN A 333 87.41 -96.38 -34.37
C GLN A 333 86.96 -97.68 -33.67
N GLN A 334 87.09 -97.78 -32.34
CA GLN A 334 86.50 -98.90 -31.60
C GLN A 334 84.96 -98.85 -31.60
N ALA A 335 84.40 -97.65 -31.49
CA ALA A 335 82.96 -97.43 -31.64
C ALA A 335 82.49 -97.74 -33.05
N LEU A 336 83.26 -97.51 -34.13
CA LEU A 336 82.86 -97.78 -35.52
C LEU A 336 82.66 -99.28 -35.76
N LEU A 337 83.51 -100.11 -35.14
CA LEU A 337 83.47 -101.56 -35.29
C LEU A 337 82.36 -102.18 -34.42
N ALA A 338 82.16 -101.66 -33.20
CA ALA A 338 80.98 -101.95 -32.38
C ALA A 338 79.68 -101.43 -33.03
N GLN A 339 79.73 -100.26 -33.67
CA GLN A 339 78.64 -99.62 -34.41
C GLN A 339 78.28 -100.41 -35.66
N GLN A 340 79.21 -101.10 -36.31
CA GLN A 340 78.89 -101.94 -37.47
C GLN A 340 78.13 -103.22 -37.08
N GLN A 341 78.49 -103.85 -35.95
CA GLN A 341 77.70 -104.96 -35.39
C GLN A 341 76.37 -104.47 -34.81
N ALA A 342 76.38 -103.34 -34.10
CA ALA A 342 75.16 -102.70 -33.61
C ALA A 342 74.27 -102.18 -34.74
N GLN A 343 74.79 -101.78 -35.90
CA GLN A 343 74.00 -101.36 -37.07
C GLN A 343 73.25 -102.54 -37.69
N LEU A 344 73.76 -103.77 -37.61
CA LEU A 344 73.07 -104.97 -38.10
C LEU A 344 71.95 -105.44 -37.18
N GLN A 345 72.09 -105.25 -35.86
CA GLN A 345 70.98 -105.43 -34.91
C GLN A 345 70.00 -104.27 -35.00
N ALA A 346 70.51 -103.03 -34.99
CA ALA A 346 69.71 -101.82 -35.13
C ALA A 346 68.97 -101.74 -36.46
N GLN A 347 69.44 -102.32 -37.58
CA GLN A 347 68.64 -102.36 -38.81
C GLN A 347 67.34 -103.17 -38.63
N ARG A 348 67.38 -104.27 -37.87
CA ARG A 348 66.17 -105.06 -37.56
C ARG A 348 65.29 -104.35 -36.53
N ASP A 349 65.90 -103.80 -35.49
CA ASP A 349 65.16 -103.02 -34.49
C ASP A 349 64.59 -101.71 -35.09
N PHE A 350 65.22 -101.15 -36.13
CA PHE A 350 64.78 -99.94 -36.84
C PHE A 350 63.63 -100.22 -37.82
N GLU A 351 63.52 -101.40 -38.43
CA GLU A 351 62.31 -101.79 -39.18
C GLU A 351 61.10 -101.97 -38.24
N GLU A 352 61.28 -102.61 -37.07
CA GLU A 352 60.21 -102.73 -36.07
C GLU A 352 59.88 -101.40 -35.38
N GLN A 353 60.88 -100.56 -35.10
CA GLN A 353 60.67 -99.21 -34.60
C GLN A 353 60.07 -98.27 -35.64
N GLN A 354 60.40 -98.35 -36.94
CA GLN A 354 59.78 -97.52 -37.98
C GLN A 354 58.27 -97.75 -38.05
N ARG A 355 57.79 -98.99 -37.88
CA ARG A 355 56.34 -99.27 -37.79
C ARG A 355 55.71 -98.64 -36.54
N ARG A 356 56.35 -98.76 -35.36
CA ARG A 356 55.83 -98.15 -34.12
C ARG A 356 55.89 -96.61 -34.16
N LEU A 357 56.93 -96.03 -34.75
CA LEU A 357 57.11 -94.58 -34.87
C LEU A 357 56.08 -93.98 -35.84
N MET A 358 55.69 -94.70 -36.89
CA MET A 358 54.64 -94.26 -37.82
C MET A 358 53.25 -94.27 -37.16
N GLU A 359 52.93 -95.30 -36.35
CA GLU A 359 51.72 -95.30 -35.50
C GLU A 359 51.74 -94.22 -34.42
N GLN A 360 52.90 -93.96 -33.81
CA GLN A 360 53.05 -92.95 -32.77
C GLN A 360 52.95 -91.53 -33.36
N GLN A 361 53.53 -91.29 -34.54
CA GLN A 361 53.46 -90.01 -35.23
C GLN A 361 52.04 -89.68 -35.73
N GLN A 362 51.24 -90.67 -36.15
CA GLN A 362 49.79 -90.45 -36.38
C GLN A 362 49.07 -90.07 -35.07
N ARG A 363 49.30 -90.82 -33.98
CA ARG A 363 48.68 -90.53 -32.67
C ARG A 363 49.09 -89.18 -32.10
N GLU A 364 50.33 -88.74 -32.28
CA GLU A 364 50.79 -87.41 -31.83
C GLU A 364 50.22 -86.29 -32.71
N GLN A 365 50.02 -86.50 -34.01
CA GLN A 365 49.40 -85.52 -34.89
C GLN A 365 47.88 -85.36 -34.61
N GLU A 366 47.17 -86.47 -34.33
CA GLU A 366 45.80 -86.43 -33.80
C GLU A 366 45.74 -85.82 -32.39
N ALA A 367 46.67 -86.15 -31.49
CA ALA A 367 46.70 -85.60 -30.14
C ALA A 367 46.99 -84.09 -30.11
N LEU A 368 47.86 -83.59 -30.98
CA LEU A 368 48.13 -82.15 -31.09
C LEU A 368 46.91 -81.39 -31.66
N MET A 369 46.22 -81.97 -32.63
CA MET A 369 44.98 -81.41 -33.20
C MET A 369 43.84 -81.44 -32.16
N ALA A 370 43.70 -82.54 -31.42
CA ALA A 370 42.76 -82.67 -30.31
C ALA A 370 43.08 -81.69 -29.18
N GLN A 371 44.35 -81.52 -28.81
CA GLN A 371 44.78 -80.58 -27.78
C GLN A 371 44.54 -79.12 -28.18
N GLN A 372 44.79 -78.75 -29.43
CA GLN A 372 44.50 -77.40 -29.93
C GLN A 372 42.99 -77.12 -29.96
N THR A 373 42.19 -78.11 -30.37
CA THR A 373 40.72 -78.05 -30.31
C THR A 373 40.21 -77.99 -28.86
N GLN A 374 40.81 -78.76 -27.96
CA GLN A 374 40.46 -78.80 -26.54
C GLN A 374 40.80 -77.48 -25.83
N TRP A 375 41.93 -76.83 -26.12
CA TRP A 375 42.26 -75.51 -25.58
C TRP A 375 41.29 -74.42 -26.07
N GLN A 376 40.92 -74.42 -27.36
CA GLN A 376 39.90 -73.49 -27.87
C GLN A 376 38.51 -73.78 -27.25
N THR A 377 38.16 -75.06 -27.08
CA THR A 377 36.87 -75.46 -26.50
C THR A 377 36.81 -75.13 -25.02
N GLN A 378 37.87 -75.39 -24.24
CA GLN A 378 37.94 -75.12 -22.81
C GLN A 378 38.06 -73.62 -22.51
N GLY A 379 38.75 -72.85 -23.37
CA GLY A 379 38.72 -71.39 -23.33
C GLY A 379 37.30 -70.86 -23.50
N ARG A 380 36.60 -71.26 -24.57
CA ARG A 380 35.18 -70.90 -24.77
C ARG A 380 34.26 -71.43 -23.68
N LEU A 381 34.51 -72.62 -23.12
CA LEU A 381 33.67 -73.16 -22.06
C LEU A 381 33.83 -72.38 -20.76
N ALA A 382 35.06 -71.98 -20.40
CA ALA A 382 35.33 -71.14 -19.24
C ALA A 382 34.79 -69.71 -19.43
N GLU A 383 34.91 -69.15 -20.64
CA GLU A 383 34.32 -67.85 -20.99
C GLU A 383 32.79 -67.91 -20.92
N LEU A 384 32.17 -68.97 -21.48
CA LEU A 384 30.72 -69.21 -21.38
C LEU A 384 30.25 -69.55 -19.95
N GLU A 385 31.04 -70.22 -19.11
CA GLU A 385 30.72 -70.45 -17.69
C GLU A 385 30.82 -69.14 -16.90
N GLN A 386 31.82 -68.30 -17.18
CA GLN A 386 31.96 -66.98 -16.56
C GLN A 386 30.85 -66.02 -17.02
N GLU A 387 30.45 -66.08 -18.30
CA GLU A 387 29.26 -65.40 -18.82
C GLU A 387 27.97 -65.96 -18.20
N ASN A 388 27.83 -67.29 -18.01
CA ASN A 388 26.64 -67.88 -17.38
C ASN A 388 26.55 -67.49 -15.90
N LEU A 389 27.67 -67.45 -15.19
CA LEU A 389 27.73 -67.00 -13.79
C LEU A 389 27.46 -65.50 -13.67
N ASN A 390 28.02 -64.67 -14.55
CA ASN A 390 27.70 -63.25 -14.61
C ASN A 390 26.22 -63.03 -14.97
N ALA A 391 25.70 -63.74 -15.98
CA ALA A 391 24.29 -63.65 -16.38
C ALA A 391 23.34 -64.12 -15.27
N ARG A 392 23.68 -65.17 -14.51
CA ARG A 392 22.93 -65.59 -13.31
C ARG A 392 22.99 -64.56 -12.20
N ALA A 393 24.16 -63.98 -11.92
CA ALA A 393 24.31 -62.92 -10.93
C ALA A 393 23.59 -61.62 -11.34
N GLN A 394 23.52 -61.33 -12.64
CA GLN A 394 22.69 -60.27 -13.21
C GLN A 394 21.21 -60.61 -13.04
N TYR A 395 20.79 -61.83 -13.39
CA TYR A 395 19.41 -62.29 -13.28
C TYR A 395 18.89 -62.33 -11.82
N GLU A 396 19.75 -62.68 -10.85
CA GLU A 396 19.43 -62.57 -9.42
C GLU A 396 19.31 -61.11 -8.97
N ARG A 397 20.22 -60.23 -9.41
CA ARG A 397 20.10 -58.78 -9.15
C ARG A 397 18.86 -58.19 -9.79
N ASP A 398 18.54 -58.58 -11.01
CA ASP A 398 17.38 -58.13 -11.76
C ASP A 398 16.08 -58.69 -11.17
N GLN A 399 16.07 -59.92 -10.64
CA GLN A 399 14.94 -60.43 -9.84
C GLN A 399 14.78 -59.66 -8.53
N LEU A 400 15.87 -59.39 -7.80
CA LEU A 400 15.81 -58.65 -6.54
C LEU A 400 15.34 -57.20 -6.79
N MET A 401 15.81 -56.60 -7.89
CA MET A 401 15.37 -55.30 -8.39
C MET A 401 13.89 -55.33 -8.81
N LEU A 402 13.44 -56.35 -9.55
CA LEU A 402 12.02 -56.53 -9.88
C LEU A 402 11.15 -56.69 -8.63
N GLN A 403 11.59 -57.44 -7.61
CA GLN A 403 10.86 -57.56 -6.34
C GLN A 403 10.78 -56.21 -5.60
N GLN A 404 11.86 -55.41 -5.62
CA GLN A 404 11.83 -54.05 -5.06
C GLN A 404 10.90 -53.13 -5.86
N TYR A 405 10.87 -53.22 -7.19
CA TYR A 405 9.91 -52.47 -8.00
C TYR A 405 8.48 -52.95 -7.79
N ASP A 406 8.21 -54.25 -7.69
CA ASP A 406 6.87 -54.80 -7.45
C ASP A 406 6.35 -54.44 -6.04
N GLN A 407 7.20 -54.45 -5.01
CA GLN A 407 6.87 -53.89 -3.69
C GLN A 407 6.61 -52.39 -3.77
N ARG A 408 7.40 -51.64 -4.53
CA ARG A 408 7.25 -50.18 -4.68
C ARG A 408 6.01 -49.80 -5.50
N VAL A 409 5.66 -50.60 -6.52
CA VAL A 409 4.42 -50.47 -7.28
C VAL A 409 3.23 -50.77 -6.37
N LYS A 410 3.24 -51.86 -5.60
CA LYS A 410 2.17 -52.16 -4.63
C LYS A 410 2.04 -51.08 -3.55
N ALA A 411 3.15 -50.51 -3.06
CA ALA A 411 3.14 -49.38 -2.14
C ALA A 411 2.52 -48.13 -2.80
N LEU A 412 2.92 -47.80 -4.02
CA LEU A 412 2.35 -46.69 -4.79
C LEU A 412 0.88 -46.91 -5.14
N GLU A 413 0.45 -48.14 -5.48
CA GLU A 413 -0.96 -48.48 -5.70
C GLU A 413 -1.78 -48.31 -4.41
N SER A 414 -1.23 -48.69 -3.25
CA SER A 414 -1.87 -48.48 -1.95
C SER A 414 -1.94 -46.98 -1.58
N GLU A 415 -0.88 -46.21 -1.83
CA GLU A 415 -0.88 -44.75 -1.67
C GLU A 415 -1.89 -44.11 -2.62
N LEU A 416 -1.98 -44.57 -3.87
CA LEU A 416 -2.88 -44.03 -4.88
C LEU A 416 -4.35 -44.37 -4.57
N GLN A 417 -4.66 -45.55 -4.02
CA GLN A 417 -5.98 -45.86 -3.45
C GLN A 417 -6.29 -44.98 -2.22
N GLN A 418 -5.33 -44.75 -1.33
CA GLN A 418 -5.53 -43.89 -0.15
C GLN A 418 -5.75 -42.43 -0.56
N ILE A 419 -4.99 -41.93 -1.53
CA ILE A 419 -5.18 -40.62 -2.15
C ILE A 419 -6.55 -40.55 -2.84
N GLN A 420 -6.96 -41.56 -3.58
CA GLN A 420 -8.27 -41.60 -4.25
C GLN A 420 -9.43 -41.59 -3.24
N GLY A 421 -9.29 -42.28 -2.10
CA GLY A 421 -10.21 -42.20 -0.97
C GLY A 421 -10.27 -40.79 -0.34
N ASN A 422 -9.12 -40.16 -0.11
CA ASN A 422 -9.02 -38.79 0.40
C ASN A 422 -9.62 -37.76 -0.59
N TYR A 423 -9.40 -37.94 -1.90
CA TYR A 423 -10.04 -37.11 -2.94
C TYR A 423 -11.56 -37.29 -2.94
N GLY A 424 -12.06 -38.52 -2.76
CA GLY A 424 -13.50 -38.77 -2.59
C GLY A 424 -14.09 -38.03 -1.38
N GLN A 425 -13.40 -38.06 -0.23
CA GLN A 425 -13.82 -37.31 0.95
C GLN A 425 -13.73 -35.78 0.75
N GLN A 426 -12.69 -35.27 0.07
CA GLN A 426 -12.59 -33.84 -0.27
C GLN A 426 -13.65 -33.39 -1.27
N ILE A 427 -14.03 -34.22 -2.24
CA ILE A 427 -15.11 -33.92 -3.19
C ILE A 427 -16.44 -33.85 -2.44
N ASN A 428 -16.78 -34.85 -1.61
CA ASN A 428 -17.99 -34.82 -0.80
C ASN A 428 -18.02 -33.59 0.13
N SER A 429 -16.92 -33.28 0.80
CA SER A 429 -16.81 -32.08 1.66
C SER A 429 -16.94 -30.77 0.86
N ARG A 430 -16.52 -30.73 -0.41
CA ARG A 430 -16.71 -29.58 -1.30
C ARG A 430 -18.13 -29.49 -1.82
N ASP A 431 -18.78 -30.61 -2.12
CA ASP A 431 -20.19 -30.63 -2.53
C ASP A 431 -21.11 -30.22 -1.38
N ASP A 432 -20.81 -30.62 -0.14
CA ASP A 432 -21.49 -30.12 1.06
C ASP A 432 -21.25 -28.61 1.29
N GLN A 433 -20.02 -28.13 1.07
CA GLN A 433 -19.73 -26.68 1.10
C GLN A 433 -20.43 -25.91 -0.04
N ILE A 434 -20.53 -26.48 -1.23
CA ILE A 434 -21.26 -25.91 -2.38
C ILE A 434 -22.75 -25.86 -2.06
N ARG A 435 -23.33 -26.89 -1.45
CA ARG A 435 -24.72 -26.88 -0.95
C ARG A 435 -24.93 -25.81 0.12
N ALA A 436 -24.07 -25.74 1.14
CA ALA A 436 -24.15 -24.72 2.18
C ALA A 436 -24.03 -23.30 1.59
N LEU A 437 -23.14 -23.09 0.61
CA LEU A 437 -23.01 -21.82 -0.10
C LEU A 437 -24.24 -21.52 -0.98
N GLN A 438 -24.84 -22.52 -1.64
CA GLN A 438 -26.08 -22.36 -2.41
C GLN A 438 -27.28 -22.04 -1.51
N GLU A 439 -27.39 -22.67 -0.34
CA GLU A 439 -28.39 -22.32 0.67
C GLU A 439 -28.18 -20.90 1.21
N GLN A 440 -26.92 -20.51 1.49
CA GLN A 440 -26.61 -19.13 1.85
C GLN A 440 -26.96 -18.15 0.72
N LEU A 441 -26.63 -18.44 -0.54
CA LEU A 441 -26.96 -17.59 -1.69
C LEU A 441 -28.46 -17.46 -1.89
N ASN A 442 -29.21 -18.55 -1.74
CA ASN A 442 -30.67 -18.54 -1.75
C ASN A 442 -31.21 -17.72 -0.56
N THR A 443 -30.67 -17.89 0.65
CA THR A 443 -31.05 -17.10 1.83
C THR A 443 -30.78 -15.60 1.63
N TRP A 444 -29.63 -15.25 1.05
CA TRP A 444 -29.30 -13.88 0.68
C TRP A 444 -30.26 -13.34 -0.38
N ARG A 445 -30.61 -14.14 -1.40
CA ARG A 445 -31.62 -13.78 -2.39
C ARG A 445 -32.98 -13.53 -1.73
N THR A 446 -33.46 -14.41 -0.84
CA THR A 446 -34.71 -14.20 -0.09
C THR A 446 -34.64 -12.95 0.78
N LYS A 447 -33.49 -12.68 1.42
CA LYS A 447 -33.26 -11.44 2.20
C LYS A 447 -33.29 -10.20 1.31
N TYR A 448 -32.68 -10.22 0.12
CA TYR A 448 -32.75 -9.11 -0.84
C TYR A 448 -34.17 -8.90 -1.39
N GLU A 449 -34.92 -9.98 -1.63
CA GLU A 449 -36.30 -9.94 -2.13
C GLU A 449 -37.28 -9.46 -1.04
N ALA A 450 -37.05 -9.87 0.22
CA ALA A 450 -37.74 -9.35 1.39
C ALA A 450 -37.38 -7.87 1.64
N LEU A 451 -36.11 -7.47 1.51
CA LEU A 451 -35.67 -6.09 1.65
C LEU A 451 -36.23 -5.20 0.53
N ALA A 452 -36.33 -5.70 -0.72
CA ALA A 452 -36.98 -5.01 -1.82
C ALA A 452 -38.49 -4.82 -1.57
N LYS A 453 -39.16 -5.83 -1.01
CA LYS A 453 -40.54 -5.70 -0.52
C LYS A 453 -40.63 -4.69 0.62
N LEU A 454 -39.71 -4.71 1.58
CA LEU A 454 -39.68 -3.77 2.70
C LEU A 454 -39.46 -2.33 2.24
N TYR A 455 -38.57 -2.08 1.26
CA TYR A 455 -38.42 -0.75 0.66
C TYR A 455 -39.66 -0.32 -0.14
N SER A 456 -40.33 -1.24 -0.84
CA SER A 456 -41.59 -0.95 -1.52
C SER A 456 -42.71 -0.60 -0.53
N GLN A 457 -42.80 -1.37 0.56
CA GLN A 457 -43.77 -1.19 1.64
C GLN A 457 -43.50 0.09 2.43
N LEU A 458 -42.25 0.34 2.87
CA LEU A 458 -41.83 1.58 3.53
C LEU A 458 -42.05 2.80 2.64
N ARG A 459 -41.86 2.70 1.32
CA ARG A 459 -42.22 3.76 0.37
C ARG A 459 -43.74 3.99 0.32
N HIS A 460 -44.54 2.93 0.40
CA HIS A 460 -46.00 3.02 0.46
C HIS A 460 -46.46 3.65 1.78
N GLU A 461 -45.93 3.16 2.91
CA GLU A 461 -46.19 3.67 4.24
C GLU A 461 -45.72 5.12 4.39
N HIS A 462 -44.58 5.53 3.81
CA HIS A 462 -44.13 6.92 3.85
C HIS A 462 -44.99 7.85 2.95
N LEU A 463 -45.55 7.35 1.84
CA LEU A 463 -46.54 8.09 1.05
C LEU A 463 -47.87 8.24 1.79
N ASP A 464 -48.31 7.18 2.46
CA ASP A 464 -49.53 7.16 3.27
C ASP A 464 -49.38 7.99 4.56
N LEU A 465 -48.19 7.99 5.18
CA LEU A 465 -47.82 8.85 6.29
C LEU A 465 -47.76 10.32 5.85
N LEU A 466 -47.33 10.62 4.62
CA LEU A 466 -47.40 11.97 4.06
C LEU A 466 -48.87 12.42 3.84
N GLN A 467 -49.77 11.54 3.40
CA GLN A 467 -51.20 11.85 3.33
C GLN A 467 -51.82 12.03 4.73
N LYS A 468 -51.47 11.17 5.69
CA LYS A 468 -51.88 11.26 7.10
C LYS A 468 -51.34 12.54 7.75
N PHE A 469 -50.08 12.90 7.50
CA PHE A 469 -49.48 14.15 7.99
C PHE A 469 -50.15 15.37 7.37
N LYS A 470 -50.44 15.37 6.06
CA LYS A 470 -51.19 16.44 5.39
C LYS A 470 -52.62 16.59 5.94
N THR A 471 -53.32 15.49 6.22
CA THR A 471 -54.67 15.53 6.81
C THR A 471 -54.67 15.89 8.30
N VAL A 472 -53.66 15.47 9.07
CA VAL A 472 -53.44 15.91 10.45
C VAL A 472 -53.05 17.39 10.51
N GLN A 473 -52.22 17.89 9.58
CA GLN A 473 -51.85 19.30 9.48
C GLN A 473 -53.06 20.17 9.10
N LEU A 474 -53.93 19.70 8.20
CA LEU A 474 -55.21 20.37 7.89
C LEU A 474 -56.17 20.34 9.09
N LYS A 475 -56.26 19.23 9.82
CA LYS A 475 -57.06 19.14 11.06
C LYS A 475 -56.48 20.01 12.18
N ALA A 476 -55.17 20.13 12.30
CA ALA A 476 -54.50 21.00 13.26
C ALA A 476 -54.72 22.48 12.92
N ALA A 477 -54.61 22.87 11.66
CA ALA A 477 -54.96 24.23 11.21
C ALA A 477 -56.43 24.56 11.48
N SER A 478 -57.35 23.63 11.18
CA SER A 478 -58.79 23.79 11.48
C SER A 478 -59.08 23.84 12.99
N ALA A 479 -58.40 23.03 13.80
CA ALA A 479 -58.52 23.06 15.26
C ALA A 479 -57.96 24.36 15.85
N GLN A 480 -56.85 24.87 15.31
CA GLN A 480 -56.26 26.15 15.72
C GLN A 480 -57.20 27.31 15.38
N GLU A 481 -57.81 27.33 14.19
CA GLU A 481 -58.83 28.32 13.79
C GLU A 481 -60.09 28.23 14.67
N ALA A 482 -60.50 27.02 15.09
CA ALA A 482 -61.60 26.82 16.02
C ALA A 482 -61.25 27.31 17.45
N ILE A 483 -60.01 27.13 17.89
CA ILE A 483 -59.50 27.65 19.16
C ILE A 483 -59.43 29.19 19.12
N GLU A 484 -58.92 29.81 18.05
CA GLU A 484 -58.92 31.27 17.89
C GLU A 484 -60.34 31.85 17.88
N LYS A 485 -61.29 31.20 17.19
CA LYS A 485 -62.71 31.58 17.23
C LYS A 485 -63.31 31.45 18.63
N ARG A 486 -62.99 30.37 19.35
CA ARG A 486 -63.42 30.20 20.75
C ARG A 486 -62.81 31.27 21.66
N GLU A 487 -61.52 31.55 21.57
CA GLU A 487 -60.90 32.61 22.37
C GLU A 487 -61.46 33.99 22.04
N LYS A 488 -61.75 34.26 20.76
CA LYS A 488 -62.39 35.51 20.34
C LYS A 488 -63.79 35.63 20.97
N LEU A 489 -64.61 34.57 20.90
CA LEU A 489 -65.91 34.51 21.58
C LEU A 489 -65.76 34.61 23.10
N GLU A 490 -64.72 34.06 23.71
CA GLU A 490 -64.48 34.17 25.16
C GLU A 490 -64.08 35.60 25.56
N ARG A 491 -63.32 36.31 24.71
CA ARG A 491 -63.03 37.76 24.87
C ARG A 491 -64.31 38.59 24.70
N GLU A 492 -65.12 38.29 23.68
CA GLU A 492 -66.41 38.95 23.43
C GLU A 492 -67.43 38.70 24.56
N ILE A 493 -67.45 37.50 25.14
CA ILE A 493 -68.26 37.19 26.34
C ILE A 493 -67.73 37.95 27.56
N LYS A 494 -66.40 38.08 27.73
CA LYS A 494 -65.82 38.87 28.83
C LYS A 494 -66.12 40.37 28.69
N THR A 495 -66.07 40.96 27.49
CA THR A 495 -66.53 42.34 27.28
C THR A 495 -68.04 42.48 27.45
N LYS A 496 -68.86 41.55 26.92
CA LYS A 496 -70.31 41.52 27.16
C LYS A 496 -70.67 41.41 28.65
N ASN A 497 -69.90 40.65 29.44
CA ASN A 497 -70.10 40.56 30.89
C ASN A 497 -69.67 41.84 31.61
N LEU A 498 -68.66 42.57 31.12
CA LEU A 498 -68.34 43.91 31.60
C LEU A 498 -69.47 44.90 31.28
N GLU A 499 -69.96 44.93 30.03
CA GLU A 499 -71.11 45.72 29.61
C GLU A 499 -72.36 45.39 30.45
N LEU A 500 -72.60 44.11 30.75
CA LEU A 500 -73.70 43.68 31.62
C LEU A 500 -73.51 44.17 33.07
N ALA A 501 -72.28 44.13 33.60
CA ALA A 501 -71.96 44.65 34.93
C ALA A 501 -72.13 46.18 35.02
N ASP A 502 -71.77 46.92 33.97
CA ASP A 502 -72.00 48.36 33.90
C ASP A 502 -73.49 48.70 33.67
N MET A 503 -74.23 47.92 32.87
CA MET A 503 -75.70 48.04 32.80
C MET A 503 -76.38 47.71 34.13
N ILE A 504 -75.85 46.78 34.94
CA ILE A 504 -76.34 46.52 36.30
C ILE A 504 -76.04 47.71 37.22
N ARG A 505 -74.87 48.34 37.11
CA ARG A 505 -74.55 49.59 37.84
C ARG A 505 -75.44 50.76 37.42
N GLU A 506 -75.77 50.87 36.13
CA GLU A 506 -76.73 51.88 35.64
C GLU A 506 -78.15 51.59 36.07
N ARG A 507 -78.58 50.31 36.06
CA ARG A 507 -79.85 49.87 36.66
C ARG A 507 -79.92 50.24 38.14
N ASP A 508 -78.84 50.07 38.89
CA ASP A 508 -78.82 50.36 40.32
C ASP A 508 -78.77 51.87 40.62
N ARG A 509 -78.09 52.66 39.80
CA ARG A 509 -78.24 54.13 39.81
C ARG A 509 -79.69 54.54 39.50
N ALA A 510 -80.31 53.95 38.48
CA ALA A 510 -81.69 54.22 38.09
C ALA A 510 -82.71 53.75 39.14
N LEU A 511 -82.43 52.65 39.86
CA LEU A 511 -83.23 52.19 40.99
C LEU A 511 -83.12 53.15 42.18
N HIS A 512 -81.93 53.62 42.53
CA HIS A 512 -81.76 54.64 43.58
C HIS A 512 -82.40 55.97 43.21
N GLU A 513 -82.35 56.39 41.94
CA GLU A 513 -83.05 57.58 41.44
C GLU A 513 -84.58 57.39 41.48
N LYS A 514 -85.07 56.19 41.14
CA LYS A 514 -86.49 55.80 41.24
C LYS A 514 -86.98 55.76 42.70
N ASP A 515 -86.18 55.24 43.64
CA ASP A 515 -86.52 55.24 45.07
C ASP A 515 -86.58 56.68 45.61
N ARG A 516 -85.66 57.55 45.18
CA ARG A 516 -85.67 58.98 45.51
C ARG A 516 -86.95 59.67 45.02
N LEU A 517 -87.43 59.31 43.83
CA LEU A 517 -88.71 59.80 43.28
C LEU A 517 -89.94 59.14 43.93
N GLN A 518 -89.89 57.85 44.31
CA GLN A 518 -90.97 57.19 45.04
C GLN A 518 -91.18 57.76 46.45
N GLY A 519 -90.14 58.34 47.07
CA GLY A 519 -90.28 59.12 48.30
C GLY A 519 -91.25 60.30 48.14
N SER A 520 -91.16 61.05 47.04
CA SER A 520 -92.03 62.20 46.74
C SER A 520 -93.48 61.78 46.45
N ASN A 521 -93.69 60.64 45.79
CA ASN A 521 -95.03 60.16 45.43
C ASN A 521 -95.78 59.50 46.60
N LYS A 522 -95.11 59.25 47.73
CA LYS A 522 -95.70 58.56 48.88
C LYS A 522 -96.76 59.43 49.59
N ASP A 523 -96.51 60.74 49.67
CA ASP A 523 -97.42 61.71 50.29
C ASP A 523 -98.69 61.94 49.45
N GLU A 524 -98.57 61.94 48.12
CA GLU A 524 -99.74 61.98 47.22
C GLU A 524 -100.57 60.68 47.29
N VAL A 525 -99.89 59.52 47.40
CA VAL A 525 -100.55 58.22 47.55
C VAL A 525 -101.27 58.10 48.90
N GLU A 526 -100.77 58.67 50.00
CA GLU A 526 -101.52 58.71 51.27
C GLU A 526 -102.76 59.60 51.19
N LYS A 527 -102.69 60.73 50.47
CA LYS A 527 -103.83 61.62 50.20
C LYS A 527 -104.93 60.88 49.41
N LEU A 528 -104.56 60.24 48.29
CA LEU A 528 -105.48 59.45 47.46
C LEU A 528 -106.02 58.20 48.18
N LYS A 529 -105.24 57.53 49.03
CA LYS A 529 -105.72 56.42 49.88
C LYS A 529 -106.69 56.84 51.00
N ARG A 530 -106.85 58.14 51.25
CA ARG A 530 -107.87 58.68 52.17
C ARG A 530 -109.18 58.92 51.42
N GLU A 531 -109.11 59.40 50.19
CA GLU A 531 -110.27 59.61 49.31
C GLU A 531 -110.87 58.27 48.82
N LEU A 532 -110.03 57.30 48.44
CA LEU A 532 -110.46 55.98 47.97
C LEU A 532 -111.24 55.18 49.05
N ARG A 533 -110.90 55.35 50.33
CA ARG A 533 -111.65 54.72 51.44
C ARG A 533 -113.07 55.26 51.59
N MET A 534 -113.28 56.56 51.32
CA MET A 534 -114.64 57.14 51.29
C MET A 534 -115.43 56.78 50.03
N ALA A 535 -114.82 56.16 49.02
CA ALA A 535 -115.49 55.65 47.82
C ALA A 535 -115.91 54.17 47.99
N LEU A 536 -115.08 53.36 48.64
CA LEU A 536 -115.37 51.93 48.89
C LEU A 536 -116.58 51.72 49.82
N ASP A 537 -116.73 52.53 50.88
CA ASP A 537 -117.93 52.52 51.76
C ASP A 537 -119.25 52.83 51.02
N ARG A 538 -119.17 53.49 49.86
CA ARG A 538 -120.32 53.77 48.98
C ARG A 538 -120.57 52.66 47.95
N ALA A 539 -119.60 51.79 47.68
CA ALA A 539 -119.74 50.64 46.79
C ALA A 539 -120.31 49.41 47.52
N ASP A 540 -119.92 49.18 48.77
CA ASP A 540 -120.35 48.01 49.57
C ASP A 540 -121.88 47.97 49.82
N ASN A 541 -122.51 49.15 49.87
CA ASN A 541 -123.97 49.30 49.93
C ASN A 541 -124.71 48.98 48.62
N LEU A 542 -124.01 48.89 47.48
CA LEU A 542 -124.58 48.56 46.17
C LEU A 542 -124.46 47.08 45.80
N GLU A 543 -123.47 46.34 46.32
CA GLU A 543 -123.33 44.91 46.03
C GLU A 543 -124.44 44.05 46.65
N ARG A 544 -125.00 44.47 47.80
CA ARG A 544 -126.13 43.77 48.44
C ARG A 544 -127.42 43.72 47.62
N SER A 545 -127.57 44.52 46.55
CA SER A 545 -128.79 44.51 45.72
C SER A 545 -128.73 43.60 44.48
N LYS A 546 -127.56 43.02 44.14
CA LYS A 546 -127.37 42.23 42.91
C LYS A 546 -127.31 40.71 43.07
N GLY A 547 -127.42 40.19 44.30
CA GLY A 547 -127.37 38.74 44.58
C GLY A 547 -128.50 37.91 43.93
N ASN A 548 -129.59 38.53 43.49
CA ASN A 548 -130.76 37.81 42.94
C ASN A 548 -130.69 37.53 41.42
N GLU A 549 -129.73 38.06 40.67
CA GLU A 549 -129.66 37.87 39.21
C GLU A 549 -128.84 36.64 38.79
N LEU A 550 -128.05 36.05 39.70
CA LEU A 550 -127.16 34.92 39.40
C LEU A 550 -127.88 33.56 39.35
N SER A 551 -129.02 33.42 40.04
CA SER A 551 -129.80 32.16 40.09
C SER A 551 -130.43 31.78 38.74
N THR A 552 -130.69 32.76 37.88
CA THR A 552 -131.34 32.57 36.57
C THR A 552 -130.37 32.11 35.47
N MET A 553 -129.06 32.27 35.66
CA MET A 553 -128.04 31.93 34.66
C MET A 553 -127.74 30.42 34.63
N LEU A 554 -127.83 29.73 35.77
CA LEU A 554 -127.55 28.30 35.88
C LEU A 554 -128.53 27.41 35.09
N SER A 555 -129.76 27.87 34.84
CA SER A 555 -130.74 27.11 34.06
C SER A 555 -130.51 27.12 32.54
N LYS A 556 -129.57 27.94 32.02
CA LYS A 556 -129.21 27.94 30.59
C LYS A 556 -128.10 26.94 30.25
N TYR A 557 -127.09 26.79 31.09
CA TYR A 557 -125.93 25.92 30.80
C TYR A 557 -126.27 24.43 30.72
N ASN A 558 -127.31 23.96 31.41
CA ASN A 558 -127.79 22.57 31.29
C ASN A 558 -128.38 22.21 29.92
N ARG A 559 -128.60 23.19 29.02
CA ARG A 559 -129.12 22.96 27.66
C ARG A 559 -128.03 22.93 26.59
N GLU A 560 -126.89 23.57 26.82
CA GLU A 560 -125.72 23.57 25.92
C GLU A 560 -124.88 22.29 26.06
N MET A 561 -124.99 21.58 27.19
CA MET A 561 -124.38 20.25 27.39
C MET A 561 -124.93 19.18 26.42
N ALA A 562 -126.22 19.22 26.08
CA ALA A 562 -126.86 18.20 25.25
C ALA A 562 -126.44 18.28 23.76
N ASP A 563 -126.16 19.47 23.25
CA ASP A 563 -125.77 19.67 21.85
C ASP A 563 -124.29 19.29 21.58
N LEU A 564 -123.48 19.16 22.64
CA LEU A 564 -122.07 18.73 22.53
C LEU A 564 -121.89 17.20 22.50
N GLU A 565 -122.84 16.43 23.03
CA GLU A 565 -122.75 14.96 23.03
C GLU A 565 -123.01 14.36 21.64
N GLU A 566 -123.93 14.93 20.84
CA GLU A 566 -124.20 14.49 19.47
C GLU A 566 -123.02 14.78 18.51
N ALA A 567 -122.30 15.89 18.74
CA ALA A 567 -121.09 16.23 17.99
C ALA A 567 -119.93 15.24 18.24
N LEU A 568 -119.89 14.60 19.41
CA LEU A 568 -118.89 13.59 19.78
C LEU A 568 -119.14 12.26 19.07
N ARG A 569 -120.42 11.90 18.85
CA ARG A 569 -120.84 10.64 18.20
C ARG A 569 -120.47 10.57 16.72
N ILE A 570 -120.51 11.71 16.01
CA ILE A 570 -120.09 11.81 14.60
C ILE A 570 -118.56 11.62 14.47
N LYS A 571 -117.76 12.16 15.41
CA LYS A 571 -116.30 12.00 15.39
C LYS A 571 -115.83 10.58 15.72
N SER A 572 -116.53 9.83 16.56
CA SER A 572 -116.16 8.44 16.87
C SER A 572 -116.21 7.52 15.65
N ARG A 573 -117.20 7.69 14.75
CA ARG A 573 -117.34 6.86 13.54
C ARG A 573 -116.25 7.13 12.48
N ALA A 574 -115.65 8.33 12.48
CA ALA A 574 -114.51 8.66 11.63
C ALA A 574 -113.18 8.09 12.15
N LEU A 575 -113.11 7.65 13.41
CA LEU A 575 -111.91 7.07 14.02
C LEU A 575 -111.73 5.59 13.65
N GLU A 576 -112.83 4.83 13.57
CA GLU A 576 -112.81 3.40 13.20
C GLU A 576 -112.34 3.18 11.75
N GLU A 577 -112.71 4.07 10.83
CA GLU A 577 -112.31 3.98 9.41
C GLU A 577 -110.80 4.29 9.20
N ALA A 578 -110.19 5.05 10.12
CA ALA A 578 -108.74 5.29 10.15
C ALA A 578 -107.96 4.10 10.73
N GLN A 579 -108.51 3.36 11.70
CA GLN A 579 -107.86 2.18 12.27
C GLN A 579 -107.81 0.98 11.32
N ALA A 580 -108.75 0.89 10.36
CA ALA A 580 -108.76 -0.20 9.37
C ALA A 580 -107.57 -0.15 8.38
N LYS A 581 -107.02 1.04 8.09
CA LYS A 581 -105.90 1.21 7.14
C LYS A 581 -104.50 1.05 7.76
N LEU A 582 -104.39 0.84 9.07
CA LEU A 582 -103.10 0.73 9.78
C LEU A 582 -102.70 -0.70 10.15
N ARG A 583 -103.53 -1.70 9.81
CA ARG A 583 -103.29 -3.12 10.13
C ARG A 583 -102.49 -3.87 9.06
N ASP A 584 -102.37 -3.35 7.85
CA ASP A 584 -101.77 -4.04 6.69
C ASP A 584 -100.27 -3.70 6.46
N GLY A 585 -99.64 -2.95 7.37
CA GLY A 585 -98.24 -2.51 7.26
C GLY A 585 -97.29 -3.09 8.32
N SER A 586 -97.75 -3.99 9.19
CA SER A 586 -96.95 -4.51 10.32
C SER A 586 -96.10 -5.74 9.99
N SER A 587 -96.43 -6.48 8.93
CA SER A 587 -95.78 -7.76 8.60
C SER A 587 -94.32 -7.58 8.15
N ASP A 588 -94.04 -6.56 7.35
CA ASP A 588 -92.71 -6.36 6.76
C ASP A 588 -91.71 -5.78 7.79
N LEU A 589 -92.21 -5.08 8.82
CA LEU A 589 -91.35 -4.46 9.83
C LEU A 589 -90.89 -5.45 10.91
N GLU A 590 -91.73 -6.42 11.31
CA GLU A 590 -91.34 -7.49 12.24
C GLU A 590 -90.41 -8.54 11.59
N ALA A 591 -90.57 -8.79 10.28
CA ALA A 591 -89.65 -9.65 9.53
C ALA A 591 -88.23 -9.03 9.44
N LEU A 592 -88.15 -7.74 9.08
CA LEU A 592 -86.87 -7.03 8.94
C LEU A 592 -86.13 -6.86 10.28
N LEU A 593 -86.85 -6.80 11.40
CA LEU A 593 -86.26 -6.69 12.74
C LEU A 593 -85.60 -8.01 13.17
N ARG A 594 -86.25 -9.15 12.96
CA ARG A 594 -85.63 -10.47 13.22
C ARG A 594 -84.42 -10.75 12.34
N GLU A 595 -84.50 -10.44 11.05
CA GLU A 595 -83.37 -10.62 10.12
C GLU A 595 -82.16 -9.77 10.56
N LYS A 596 -82.38 -8.56 11.10
CA LYS A 596 -81.30 -7.72 11.65
C LYS A 596 -80.82 -8.13 13.04
N GLU A 597 -81.67 -8.73 13.87
CA GLU A 597 -81.26 -9.27 15.17
C GLU A 597 -80.44 -10.56 15.01
N GLU A 598 -80.83 -11.47 14.12
CA GLU A 598 -80.06 -12.68 13.79
C GLU A 598 -78.73 -12.33 13.09
N GLU A 599 -78.70 -11.36 12.17
CA GLU A 599 -77.44 -10.84 11.62
C GLU A 599 -76.52 -10.26 12.71
N LEU A 600 -77.05 -9.51 13.68
CA LEU A 600 -76.26 -8.92 14.77
C LEU A 600 -75.71 -9.97 15.75
N GLU A 601 -76.44 -11.06 15.99
CA GLU A 601 -75.96 -12.16 16.84
C GLU A 601 -74.87 -12.99 16.15
N VAL A 602 -75.01 -13.24 14.84
CA VAL A 602 -73.94 -13.83 14.01
C VAL A 602 -72.72 -12.90 13.92
N TYR A 603 -72.91 -11.58 13.82
CA TYR A 603 -71.81 -10.61 13.81
C TYR A 603 -71.07 -10.56 15.16
N LYS A 604 -71.79 -10.68 16.29
CA LYS A 604 -71.17 -10.82 17.61
C LYS A 604 -70.39 -12.12 17.75
N ALA A 605 -70.96 -13.26 17.36
CA ALA A 605 -70.27 -14.54 17.42
C ALA A 605 -68.99 -14.54 16.56
N GLY A 606 -69.04 -13.95 15.35
CA GLY A 606 -67.86 -13.77 14.50
C GLY A 606 -66.83 -12.78 15.06
N MET A 607 -67.28 -11.69 15.70
CA MET A 607 -66.37 -10.71 16.30
C MET A 607 -65.73 -11.20 17.61
N ASP A 608 -66.44 -11.99 18.42
CA ASP A 608 -65.90 -12.60 19.63
C ASP A 608 -64.94 -13.76 19.30
N GLN A 609 -65.24 -14.57 18.26
CA GLN A 609 -64.32 -15.60 17.75
C GLN A 609 -63.02 -14.96 17.22
N THR A 610 -63.13 -13.89 16.42
CA THR A 610 -61.94 -13.18 15.91
C THR A 610 -61.20 -12.39 16.99
N LEU A 611 -61.87 -11.91 18.06
CA LEU A 611 -61.20 -11.33 19.23
C LEU A 611 -60.44 -12.36 20.06
N ILE A 612 -60.94 -13.59 20.18
CA ILE A 612 -60.23 -14.69 20.84
C ILE A 612 -58.98 -15.07 20.01
N GLU A 613 -59.13 -15.26 18.70
CA GLU A 613 -58.00 -15.51 17.80
C GLU A 613 -56.98 -14.35 17.78
N LEU A 614 -57.42 -13.09 17.84
CA LEU A 614 -56.54 -11.92 18.01
C LEU A 614 -55.81 -11.90 19.35
N ASN A 615 -56.43 -12.39 20.44
CA ASN A 615 -55.82 -12.42 21.76
C ASN A 615 -54.80 -13.57 21.87
N GLU A 616 -55.06 -14.72 21.25
CA GLU A 616 -54.10 -15.82 21.10
C GLU A 616 -52.93 -15.46 20.17
N LEU A 617 -53.21 -14.80 19.04
CA LEU A 617 -52.17 -14.25 18.16
C LEU A 617 -51.34 -13.18 18.87
N ARG A 618 -51.96 -12.24 19.61
CA ARG A 618 -51.23 -11.19 20.35
C ARG A 618 -50.35 -11.75 21.48
N ASN A 619 -50.79 -12.79 22.18
CA ASN A 619 -49.99 -13.46 23.21
C ASN A 619 -48.82 -14.26 22.61
N ASN A 620 -48.99 -14.89 21.44
CA ASN A 620 -47.88 -15.55 20.72
C ASN A 620 -46.92 -14.55 20.06
N GLN A 621 -47.43 -13.43 19.54
CA GLN A 621 -46.61 -12.35 18.95
C GLN A 621 -45.79 -11.61 20.01
N GLY A 622 -46.31 -11.35 21.22
CA GLY A 622 -45.56 -10.63 22.25
C GLY A 622 -44.23 -11.28 22.66
N VAL A 623 -44.13 -12.62 22.57
CA VAL A 623 -42.86 -13.34 22.80
C VAL A 623 -41.94 -13.24 21.57
N SER A 624 -42.51 -13.34 20.37
CA SER A 624 -41.75 -13.23 19.12
C SER A 624 -41.21 -11.82 18.86
N ASP A 625 -41.99 -10.77 19.14
CA ASP A 625 -41.56 -9.37 19.00
C ASP A 625 -40.47 -9.05 20.00
N SER A 626 -40.54 -9.52 21.26
CA SER A 626 -39.45 -9.32 22.23
C SER A 626 -38.13 -9.97 21.78
N ALA A 627 -38.20 -11.07 21.04
CA ALA A 627 -37.04 -11.76 20.47
C ALA A 627 -36.55 -11.10 19.17
N LEU A 628 -37.45 -10.52 18.37
CA LEU A 628 -37.13 -9.82 17.13
C LEU A 628 -36.59 -8.40 17.38
N ASP A 629 -37.17 -7.63 18.31
CA ASP A 629 -36.61 -6.37 18.78
C ASP A 629 -35.24 -6.61 19.44
N GLY A 630 -35.11 -7.64 20.29
CA GLY A 630 -33.82 -8.02 20.85
C GLY A 630 -32.76 -8.39 19.79
N GLN A 631 -33.18 -9.01 18.68
CA GLN A 631 -32.29 -9.27 17.54
C GLN A 631 -32.02 -8.02 16.69
N LEU A 632 -33.00 -7.12 16.54
CA LEU A 632 -32.87 -5.87 15.79
C LEU A 632 -31.94 -4.90 16.53
N ASP A 633 -32.12 -4.73 17.84
CA ASP A 633 -31.23 -3.96 18.72
C ASP A 633 -29.83 -4.56 18.71
N ALA A 634 -29.67 -5.88 18.83
CA ALA A 634 -28.36 -6.53 18.73
C ALA A 634 -27.70 -6.30 17.35
N LEU A 635 -28.49 -6.27 16.27
CA LEU A 635 -27.97 -6.03 14.92
C LEU A 635 -27.58 -4.56 14.73
N ILE A 636 -28.37 -3.61 15.24
CA ILE A 636 -28.09 -2.17 15.26
C ILE A 636 -26.84 -1.89 16.10
N LEU A 637 -26.72 -2.49 17.29
CA LEU A 637 -25.52 -2.43 18.14
C LEU A 637 -24.29 -2.97 17.40
N SER A 638 -24.38 -4.14 16.75
CA SER A 638 -23.27 -4.70 15.96
C SER A 638 -22.87 -3.84 14.76
N GLN A 639 -23.80 -3.05 14.22
CA GLN A 639 -23.56 -2.15 13.10
C GLN A 639 -22.93 -0.84 13.60
N LEU A 640 -23.36 -0.32 14.75
CA LEU A 640 -22.73 0.79 15.47
C LEU A 640 -21.29 0.47 15.87
N GLU A 641 -21.04 -0.72 16.43
CA GLU A 641 -19.69 -1.20 16.76
C GLU A 641 -18.77 -1.17 15.53
N LYS A 642 -19.22 -1.69 14.39
CA LYS A 642 -18.45 -1.66 13.13
C LYS A 642 -18.22 -0.24 12.59
N VAL A 643 -19.21 0.64 12.68
CA VAL A 643 -19.07 2.05 12.26
C VAL A 643 -18.05 2.76 13.16
N ASN A 644 -18.11 2.52 14.47
CA ASN A 644 -17.15 3.04 15.44
C ASN A 644 -15.73 2.46 15.21
N GLU A 645 -15.59 1.17 14.90
CA GLU A 645 -14.31 0.54 14.54
C GLU A 645 -13.69 1.17 13.28
N ILE A 646 -14.51 1.44 12.25
CA ILE A 646 -14.07 2.14 11.03
C ILE A 646 -13.63 3.58 11.34
N ILE A 647 -14.37 4.30 12.19
CA ILE A 647 -14.02 5.66 12.60
C ILE A 647 -12.73 5.64 13.42
N ASP A 648 -12.57 4.73 14.38
CA ASP A 648 -11.34 4.57 15.17
C ASP A 648 -10.13 4.25 14.28
N SER A 649 -10.30 3.39 13.27
CA SER A 649 -9.27 3.11 12.27
C SER A 649 -8.89 4.35 11.46
N VAL A 650 -9.86 5.16 11.04
CA VAL A 650 -9.61 6.44 10.33
C VAL A 650 -8.97 7.49 11.23
N LEU A 651 -9.36 7.58 12.51
CA LEU A 651 -8.74 8.46 13.50
C LEU A 651 -7.30 8.02 13.79
N GLN A 652 -7.02 6.72 13.93
CA GLN A 652 -5.66 6.19 14.08
C GLN A 652 -4.79 6.44 12.85
N ALA A 653 -5.32 6.25 11.63
CA ALA A 653 -4.62 6.60 10.40
C ALA A 653 -4.34 8.11 10.27
N SER A 654 -5.27 8.95 10.77
CA SER A 654 -5.12 10.41 10.82
C SER A 654 -4.07 10.83 11.86
N VAL A 655 -4.01 10.16 13.01
CA VAL A 655 -2.94 10.27 14.02
C VAL A 655 -1.59 9.90 13.41
N GLN A 656 -1.47 8.73 12.77
CA GLN A 656 -0.22 8.27 12.18
C GLN A 656 0.31 9.27 11.16
N ARG A 657 -0.54 9.81 10.28
CA ARG A 657 -0.14 10.85 9.30
C ARG A 657 0.42 12.11 9.95
N VAL A 658 -0.10 12.52 11.11
CA VAL A 658 0.40 13.70 11.84
C VAL A 658 1.66 13.36 12.65
N ASP A 659 1.75 12.18 13.26
CA ASP A 659 2.95 11.69 13.94
C ASP A 659 4.13 11.51 12.94
N ASP A 660 3.88 11.01 11.73
CA ASP A 660 4.86 10.93 10.63
C ASP A 660 5.34 12.33 10.22
N ALA A 661 4.43 13.29 10.07
CA ALA A 661 4.78 14.67 9.76
C ALA A 661 5.53 15.39 10.91
N MET A 662 5.29 15.00 12.16
CA MET A 662 6.08 15.45 13.32
C MET A 662 7.48 14.84 13.33
N TYR A 663 7.62 13.57 12.93
CA TYR A 663 8.94 12.95 12.76
C TYR A 663 9.74 13.62 11.63
N GLU A 664 9.10 13.94 10.51
CA GLU A 664 9.71 14.76 9.45
C GLU A 664 10.02 16.20 9.92
N LEU A 665 9.18 16.79 10.78
CA LEU A 665 9.43 18.09 11.40
C LEU A 665 10.73 18.09 12.22
N ASP A 666 10.99 17.01 12.96
CA ASP A 666 12.11 16.89 13.89
C ASP A 666 13.40 16.29 13.26
N SER A 667 13.33 15.70 12.05
CA SER A 667 14.48 15.04 11.40
C SER A 667 15.43 15.99 10.65
N ASP A 668 16.66 16.18 11.13
CA ASP A 668 17.67 17.06 10.50
C ASP A 668 17.98 16.73 9.03
N MET A 669 17.76 15.47 8.62
CA MET A 669 17.98 15.02 7.24
C MET A 669 16.90 15.49 6.26
N GLN A 670 15.75 15.97 6.75
CA GLN A 670 14.61 16.44 5.96
C GLN A 670 14.47 17.96 6.10
N ALA A 671 14.79 18.71 5.05
CA ALA A 671 14.81 20.18 5.09
C ALA A 671 13.41 20.86 5.01
N GLY A 672 12.33 20.08 4.91
CA GLY A 672 10.96 20.59 4.68
C GLY A 672 10.81 21.30 3.33
N ASN A 673 9.70 22.01 3.13
CA ASN A 673 9.45 22.72 1.87
C ASN A 673 10.32 23.99 1.76
N GLN A 674 11.49 23.86 1.13
CA GLN A 674 12.44 24.95 0.89
C GLN A 674 11.90 26.11 0.03
N ASN A 675 10.74 25.93 -0.64
CA ASN A 675 10.07 26.99 -1.40
C ASN A 675 8.96 27.71 -0.60
N ALA A 676 8.68 27.30 0.64
CA ALA A 676 7.64 27.93 1.45
C ALA A 676 8.02 29.36 1.85
N SER A 677 7.15 30.33 1.53
CA SER A 677 7.24 31.72 2.02
C SER A 677 6.48 31.88 3.35
N PRO A 678 6.78 32.90 4.17
CA PRO A 678 6.02 33.21 5.38
C PRO A 678 4.50 33.36 5.11
N SER A 679 4.16 34.10 4.06
CA SER A 679 2.77 34.30 3.60
C SER A 679 2.07 33.00 3.18
N TYR A 680 2.81 32.06 2.58
CA TYR A 680 2.27 30.74 2.24
C TYR A 680 2.04 29.88 3.49
N VAL A 681 2.97 29.87 4.45
CA VAL A 681 2.80 29.16 5.74
C VAL A 681 1.57 29.69 6.48
N LEU A 682 1.36 31.01 6.56
CA LEU A 682 0.16 31.61 7.15
C LEU A 682 -1.13 31.11 6.48
N SER A 683 -1.16 31.00 5.15
CA SER A 683 -2.32 30.45 4.42
C SER A 683 -2.59 28.97 4.74
N GLN A 684 -1.55 28.16 5.01
CA GLN A 684 -1.74 26.76 5.40
C GLN A 684 -2.21 26.64 6.85
N ILE A 685 -1.78 27.53 7.75
CA ILE A 685 -2.28 27.60 9.14
C ILE A 685 -3.77 27.97 9.15
N GLU A 686 -4.19 28.95 8.33
CA GLU A 686 -5.61 29.31 8.17
C GLU A 686 -6.45 28.15 7.61
N LYS A 687 -5.92 27.42 6.62
CA LYS A 687 -6.54 26.19 6.09
C LYS A 687 -6.70 25.12 7.17
N ALA A 688 -5.64 24.84 7.95
CA ALA A 688 -5.69 23.86 9.03
C ALA A 688 -6.68 24.26 10.15
N SER A 689 -6.74 25.55 10.49
CA SER A 689 -7.72 26.12 11.44
C SER A 689 -9.17 25.91 10.97
N ALA A 690 -9.44 26.16 9.67
CA ALA A 690 -10.77 25.93 9.10
C ALA A 690 -11.14 24.44 9.11
N SER A 691 -10.26 23.57 8.59
CA SER A 691 -10.51 22.13 8.54
C SER A 691 -10.65 21.46 9.92
N ALA A 692 -9.98 21.98 10.96
CA ALA A 692 -10.19 21.54 12.34
C ALA A 692 -11.64 21.82 12.81
N THR A 693 -12.20 22.97 12.43
CA THR A 693 -13.58 23.37 12.78
C THR A 693 -14.61 22.61 11.95
N GLU A 694 -14.35 22.36 10.67
CA GLU A 694 -15.18 21.51 9.79
C GLU A 694 -15.22 20.05 10.30
N PHE A 695 -14.08 19.51 10.72
CA PHE A 695 -13.99 18.19 11.36
C PHE A 695 -14.75 18.16 12.70
N ALA A 696 -14.54 19.15 13.58
CA ALA A 696 -15.27 19.24 14.85
C ALA A 696 -16.80 19.32 14.65
N THR A 697 -17.25 20.08 13.65
CA THR A 697 -18.67 20.20 13.32
C THR A 697 -19.23 18.87 12.80
N ALA A 698 -18.52 18.21 11.88
CA ALA A 698 -18.93 16.89 11.37
C ALA A 698 -18.95 15.80 12.47
N PHE A 699 -18.03 15.85 13.44
CA PHE A 699 -18.02 14.93 14.58
C PHE A 699 -19.20 15.20 15.53
N ASN A 700 -19.55 16.47 15.78
CA ASN A 700 -20.73 16.82 16.58
C ASN A 700 -22.04 16.40 15.89
N VAL A 701 -22.13 16.52 14.57
CA VAL A 701 -23.27 15.99 13.78
C VAL A 701 -23.33 14.47 13.90
N PHE A 702 -22.20 13.76 13.80
CA PHE A 702 -22.15 12.31 14.02
C PHE A 702 -22.62 11.90 15.43
N ILE A 703 -22.25 12.64 16.49
CA ILE A 703 -22.76 12.41 17.85
C ILE A 703 -24.27 12.65 17.95
N ALA A 704 -24.80 13.68 17.28
CA ALA A 704 -26.21 14.05 17.35
C ALA A 704 -27.14 13.13 16.54
N ASP A 705 -26.72 12.75 15.32
CA ASP A 705 -27.50 11.91 14.39
C ASP A 705 -27.40 10.41 14.71
N GLY A 706 -26.45 10.00 15.55
CA GLY A 706 -26.38 8.67 16.17
C GLY A 706 -26.40 7.52 15.16
N PRO A 707 -27.25 6.48 15.36
CA PRO A 707 -27.29 5.29 14.49
C PRO A 707 -27.70 5.56 13.03
N SER A 708 -28.32 6.71 12.77
CA SER A 708 -28.75 7.16 11.43
C SER A 708 -27.71 7.99 10.68
N SER A 709 -26.57 8.30 11.30
CA SER A 709 -25.53 9.16 10.73
C SER A 709 -24.74 8.48 9.60
N SER A 710 -24.30 9.27 8.61
CA SER A 710 -23.38 8.81 7.56
C SER A 710 -21.94 9.17 7.91
N PRO A 711 -21.04 8.21 8.17
CA PRO A 711 -19.66 8.50 8.57
C PRO A 711 -18.81 9.07 7.43
N ALA A 712 -19.30 9.11 6.18
CA ALA A 712 -18.51 9.49 5.01
C ALA A 712 -17.98 10.93 5.06
N GLU A 713 -18.77 11.88 5.54
CA GLU A 713 -18.35 13.29 5.66
C GLU A 713 -17.32 13.47 6.79
N LEU A 714 -17.53 12.80 7.92
CA LEU A 714 -16.58 12.75 9.03
C LEU A 714 -15.21 12.19 8.57
N ILE A 715 -15.20 11.05 7.86
CA ILE A 715 -13.99 10.41 7.34
C ILE A 715 -13.24 11.33 6.35
N LYS A 716 -13.98 12.05 5.50
CA LYS A 716 -13.41 13.04 4.58
C LYS A 716 -12.75 14.19 5.35
N ASN A 717 -13.46 14.79 6.30
CA ASN A 717 -12.98 15.97 7.03
C ASN A 717 -11.79 15.62 7.95
N ALA A 718 -11.78 14.42 8.56
CA ALA A 718 -10.62 13.90 9.30
C ALA A 718 -9.36 13.83 8.43
N ASN A 719 -9.47 13.26 7.22
CA ASN A 719 -8.36 13.15 6.28
C ASN A 719 -7.84 14.52 5.81
N VAL A 720 -8.74 15.46 5.50
CA VAL A 720 -8.38 16.82 5.08
C VAL A 720 -7.68 17.58 6.21
N PHE A 721 -8.20 17.50 7.44
CA PHE A 721 -7.61 18.14 8.61
C PHE A 721 -6.21 17.57 8.95
N ALA A 722 -6.05 16.25 8.97
CA ALA A 722 -4.75 15.60 9.18
C ALA A 722 -3.73 15.99 8.09
N GLY A 723 -4.17 16.05 6.82
CA GLY A 723 -3.33 16.52 5.71
C GLY A 723 -2.93 17.99 5.84
N ALA A 724 -3.86 18.87 6.22
CA ALA A 724 -3.56 20.29 6.41
C ALA A 724 -2.56 20.54 7.56
N ILE A 725 -2.58 19.73 8.62
CA ILE A 725 -1.59 19.81 9.70
C ILE A 725 -0.22 19.29 9.25
N ALA A 726 -0.16 18.23 8.44
CA ALA A 726 1.09 17.78 7.82
C ALA A 726 1.69 18.84 6.87
N ASP A 727 0.84 19.50 6.05
CA ASP A 727 1.23 20.66 5.24
C ASP A 727 1.83 21.77 6.11
N VAL A 728 1.19 22.12 7.24
CA VAL A 728 1.70 23.14 8.17
C VAL A 728 3.08 22.75 8.73
N CYS A 729 3.30 21.49 9.11
CA CYS A 729 4.59 21.02 9.61
C CYS A 729 5.70 21.16 8.56
N SER A 730 5.49 20.60 7.36
CA SER A 730 6.50 20.63 6.28
C SER A 730 6.83 22.05 5.80
N ASN A 731 5.82 22.92 5.69
CA ASN A 731 6.01 24.30 5.28
C ASN A 731 6.62 25.18 6.38
N THR A 732 6.26 24.96 7.65
CA THR A 732 6.90 25.67 8.79
C THR A 732 8.36 25.25 8.95
N LYS A 733 8.69 23.96 8.75
CA LYS A 733 10.07 23.51 8.74
C LYS A 733 10.90 24.21 7.69
N GLY A 734 10.37 24.30 6.46
CA GLY A 734 11.00 25.05 5.39
C GLY A 734 11.30 26.50 5.79
N LEU A 735 10.42 27.13 6.58
CA LEU A 735 10.57 28.51 7.06
C LEU A 735 11.74 28.72 8.03
N VAL A 736 12.24 27.68 8.71
CA VAL A 736 13.37 27.79 9.65
C VAL A 736 14.63 28.33 8.97
N ARG A 737 14.80 28.12 7.66
CA ARG A 737 15.89 28.70 6.86
C ARG A 737 15.91 30.24 6.86
N LEU A 738 14.82 30.88 7.29
CA LEU A 738 14.65 32.34 7.41
C LEU A 738 14.89 32.85 8.85
N ALA A 739 15.22 31.96 9.80
CA ALA A 739 15.48 32.35 11.17
C ALA A 739 16.77 33.16 11.30
N THR A 740 16.66 34.32 11.94
CA THR A 740 17.79 35.22 12.21
C THR A 740 18.67 34.74 13.37
N ASP A 741 18.11 33.91 14.25
CA ASP A 741 18.72 33.28 15.43
C ASP A 741 18.11 31.87 15.59
N GLU A 742 18.91 30.91 16.05
CA GLU A 742 18.54 29.50 16.27
C GLU A 742 17.29 29.40 17.17
N LYS A 743 17.22 30.25 18.21
CA LYS A 743 16.05 30.36 19.12
C LYS A 743 14.73 30.69 18.42
N LYS A 744 14.76 31.46 17.31
CA LYS A 744 13.55 31.75 16.52
C LYS A 744 13.17 30.55 15.64
N GLY A 745 14.15 29.81 15.12
CA GLY A 745 13.95 28.54 14.43
C GLY A 745 13.31 27.51 15.36
N ASP A 746 13.88 27.31 16.55
CA ASP A 746 13.32 26.46 17.60
C ASP A 746 11.91 26.87 18.00
N SER A 747 11.64 28.18 18.11
CA SER A 747 10.30 28.68 18.43
C SER A 747 9.27 28.31 17.35
N LEU A 748 9.62 28.41 16.07
CA LEU A 748 8.77 27.96 14.95
C LEU A 748 8.53 26.44 15.01
N ILE A 749 9.60 25.64 15.14
CA ILE A 749 9.51 24.18 15.22
C ILE A 749 8.64 23.76 16.41
N ASN A 750 8.86 24.34 17.60
CA ASN A 750 8.06 24.07 18.79
C ASN A 750 6.59 24.52 18.62
N GLY A 751 6.32 25.61 17.89
CA GLY A 751 4.96 26.05 17.55
C GLY A 751 4.23 25.06 16.63
N ALA A 752 4.91 24.56 15.60
CA ALA A 752 4.37 23.53 14.71
C ALA A 752 4.18 22.19 15.46
N ARG A 753 5.18 21.75 16.23
CA ARG A 753 5.12 20.54 17.06
C ARG A 753 3.97 20.61 18.06
N SER A 754 3.77 21.76 18.72
CA SER A 754 2.65 21.97 19.66
C SER A 754 1.29 21.88 18.97
N SER A 755 1.17 22.47 17.78
CA SER A 755 -0.06 22.44 16.97
C SER A 755 -0.40 21.01 16.53
N ALA A 756 0.58 20.29 15.98
CA ALA A 756 0.45 18.90 15.55
C ALA A 756 0.15 17.97 16.74
N HIS A 757 0.81 18.16 17.88
CA HIS A 757 0.55 17.39 19.09
C HIS A 757 -0.87 17.62 19.65
N SER A 758 -1.40 18.85 19.60
CA SER A 758 -2.82 19.08 19.92
C SER A 758 -3.78 18.40 18.95
N THR A 759 -3.44 18.31 17.66
CA THR A 759 -4.23 17.55 16.67
C THR A 759 -4.21 16.04 16.97
N VAL A 760 -3.04 15.48 17.31
CA VAL A 760 -2.92 14.08 17.73
C VAL A 760 -3.72 13.82 19.02
N LYS A 761 -3.67 14.73 20.00
CA LYS A 761 -4.50 14.68 21.21
C LYS A 761 -5.99 14.73 20.86
N PHE A 762 -6.41 15.57 19.92
CA PHE A 762 -7.79 15.68 19.45
C PHE A 762 -8.29 14.37 18.85
N PHE A 763 -7.61 13.82 17.83
CA PHE A 763 -8.00 12.54 17.23
C PHE A 763 -7.97 11.38 18.24
N ARG A 764 -6.93 11.28 19.07
CA ARG A 764 -6.86 10.25 20.13
C ARG A 764 -7.91 10.44 21.22
N GLY A 765 -8.40 11.66 21.45
CA GLY A 765 -9.46 11.98 22.41
C GLY A 765 -10.85 11.52 21.95
N LEU A 766 -11.03 11.33 20.64
CA LEU A 766 -12.30 10.96 20.02
C LEU A 766 -12.42 9.47 19.67
N LEU A 767 -11.42 8.66 20.03
CA LEU A 767 -11.48 7.20 19.86
C LEU A 767 -12.60 6.61 20.73
N SER A 768 -13.30 5.63 20.19
CA SER A 768 -14.57 5.11 20.71
C SER A 768 -14.46 4.61 22.14
N PHE A 769 -13.36 3.91 22.48
CA PHE A 769 -13.07 3.44 23.85
C PHE A 769 -12.86 4.56 24.89
N ARG A 770 -12.67 5.82 24.46
CA ARG A 770 -12.59 6.99 25.36
C ARG A 770 -13.90 7.74 25.49
N LEU A 771 -14.79 7.59 24.51
CA LEU A 771 -16.14 8.14 24.51
C LEU A 771 -17.17 7.13 25.05
N GLU A 772 -16.75 5.91 25.34
CA GLU A 772 -17.55 4.86 25.97
C GLU A 772 -18.00 5.31 27.37
N GLY A 773 -19.28 5.12 27.69
CA GLY A 773 -19.88 5.56 28.96
C GLY A 773 -20.12 7.07 29.12
N MET A 774 -19.77 7.91 28.14
CA MET A 774 -20.07 9.35 28.16
C MET A 774 -21.45 9.68 27.58
N ASP A 775 -22.13 10.68 28.14
CA ASP A 775 -23.34 11.24 27.56
C ASP A 775 -23.06 12.01 26.25
N PRO A 776 -24.00 12.12 25.29
CA PRO A 776 -23.80 12.87 24.04
C PRO A 776 -23.35 14.33 24.25
N LEU A 777 -23.82 14.96 25.33
CA LEU A 777 -23.39 16.31 25.72
C LEU A 777 -21.90 16.34 26.11
N GLN A 778 -21.45 15.38 26.93
CA GLN A 778 -20.05 15.25 27.33
C GLN A 778 -19.13 14.94 26.14
N LYS A 779 -19.58 14.08 25.20
CA LYS A 779 -18.83 13.82 23.95
C LYS A 779 -18.66 15.09 23.13
N THR A 780 -19.71 15.91 23.04
CA THR A 780 -19.68 17.22 22.36
C THR A 780 -18.70 18.18 23.04
N ASP A 781 -18.66 18.20 24.38
CA ASP A 781 -17.67 18.99 25.14
C ASP A 781 -16.22 18.55 24.87
N VAL A 782 -15.95 17.25 24.74
CA VAL A 782 -14.62 16.74 24.36
C VAL A 782 -14.20 17.24 22.98
N VAL A 783 -15.12 17.23 22.00
CA VAL A 783 -14.89 17.75 20.64
C VAL A 783 -14.59 19.25 20.68
N ILE A 784 -15.41 20.04 21.37
CA ILE A 784 -15.28 21.51 21.44
C ILE A 784 -13.97 21.90 22.12
N ASN A 785 -13.65 21.31 23.27
CA ASN A 785 -12.41 21.61 24.00
C ASN A 785 -11.17 21.22 23.20
N SER A 786 -11.19 20.06 22.53
CA SER A 786 -10.06 19.60 21.72
C SER A 786 -9.84 20.44 20.45
N ASN A 787 -10.91 20.91 19.80
CA ASN A 787 -10.79 21.89 18.72
C ASN A 787 -10.20 23.21 19.24
N ASN A 788 -10.68 23.71 20.39
CA ASN A 788 -10.17 24.94 20.99
C ASN A 788 -8.67 24.87 21.31
N ASP A 789 -8.18 23.76 21.88
CA ASP A 789 -6.75 23.49 22.09
C ASP A 789 -5.94 23.63 20.78
N VAL A 790 -6.45 23.04 19.68
CA VAL A 790 -5.83 23.15 18.34
C VAL A 790 -5.85 24.59 17.82
N GLN A 791 -6.97 25.30 17.93
CA GLN A 791 -7.08 26.70 17.50
C GLN A 791 -6.09 27.59 18.26
N ILE A 792 -5.96 27.42 19.57
CA ILE A 792 -5.03 28.18 20.41
C ILE A 792 -3.57 27.95 19.95
N ASN A 793 -3.17 26.72 19.66
CA ASN A 793 -1.79 26.43 19.23
C ASN A 793 -1.52 26.89 17.79
N LEU A 794 -2.48 26.72 16.87
CA LEU A 794 -2.38 27.27 15.51
C LEU A 794 -2.31 28.80 15.52
N GLN A 795 -3.03 29.49 16.42
CA GLN A 795 -2.93 30.94 16.58
C GLN A 795 -1.58 31.39 17.15
N LYS A 796 -0.99 30.64 18.10
CA LYS A 796 0.39 30.90 18.57
C LYS A 796 1.39 30.75 17.43
N LEU A 797 1.27 29.69 16.63
CA LEU A 797 2.12 29.48 15.46
C LEU A 797 1.93 30.58 14.40
N ASN A 798 0.69 31.01 14.15
CA ASN A 798 0.38 32.12 13.24
C ASN A 798 1.15 33.38 13.62
N LYS A 799 1.07 33.79 14.90
CA LYS A 799 1.82 34.92 15.46
C LYS A 799 3.34 34.76 15.38
N LEU A 800 3.87 33.54 15.53
CA LEU A 800 5.30 33.29 15.35
C LEU A 800 5.71 33.48 13.89
N VAL A 801 4.95 32.93 12.94
CA VAL A 801 5.20 33.06 11.49
C VAL A 801 5.04 34.52 11.01
N GLU A 802 4.13 35.29 11.59
CA GLU A 802 4.00 36.73 11.34
C GLU A 802 5.31 37.50 11.58
N THR A 803 6.14 37.10 12.56
CA THR A 803 7.44 37.76 12.82
C THR A 803 8.48 37.56 11.71
N PHE A 804 8.23 36.65 10.76
CA PHE A 804 9.04 36.40 9.57
C PHE A 804 8.43 37.07 8.32
N ALA A 805 7.34 37.83 8.49
CA ALA A 805 6.59 38.51 7.42
C ALA A 805 6.36 40.00 7.74
N PRO A 806 7.40 40.80 8.08
CA PRO A 806 7.23 42.23 8.31
C PRO A 806 6.59 42.88 7.07
N GLY A 807 5.57 43.71 7.29
CA GLY A 807 4.77 44.33 6.22
C GLY A 807 3.56 43.53 5.73
N PHE A 808 3.49 42.21 5.95
CA PHE A 808 2.37 41.37 5.50
C PHE A 808 1.10 41.65 6.32
N GLY A 809 0.05 42.12 5.65
CA GLY A 809 -1.21 42.62 6.21
C GLY A 809 -1.38 44.15 6.12
N GLN A 810 -0.34 44.90 5.74
CA GLN A 810 -0.38 46.38 5.70
C GLN A 810 -1.06 46.97 4.45
N LEU A 811 -1.32 46.20 3.36
CA LEU A 811 -2.05 46.73 2.20
C LEU A 811 -3.52 47.06 2.53
N ALA A 812 -4.05 46.62 3.66
CA ALA A 812 -5.40 46.98 4.13
C ALA A 812 -5.63 48.51 4.25
N ASN A 813 -4.56 49.30 4.32
CA ASN A 813 -4.57 50.77 4.35
C ASN A 813 -4.29 51.44 2.97
N LYS A 814 -3.92 50.69 1.92
CA LYS A 814 -3.58 51.22 0.59
C LYS A 814 -4.75 51.06 -0.40
N GLY A 815 -5.66 52.04 -0.40
CA GLY A 815 -6.60 52.31 -1.51
C GLY A 815 -7.58 51.20 -1.87
N ASP A 816 -7.94 51.12 -3.16
CA ASP A 816 -8.77 50.02 -3.70
C ASP A 816 -7.91 48.79 -4.02
N LEU A 817 -7.87 47.85 -3.06
CA LEU A 817 -7.17 46.58 -3.26
C LEU A 817 -7.66 45.80 -4.49
N GLY A 818 -8.92 45.99 -4.93
CA GLY A 818 -9.43 45.33 -6.13
C GLY A 818 -8.69 45.76 -7.39
N GLY A 819 -8.58 47.07 -7.60
CA GLY A 819 -7.77 47.64 -8.68
C GLY A 819 -6.30 47.27 -8.59
N ILE A 820 -5.72 47.17 -7.39
CA ILE A 820 -4.30 46.80 -7.22
C ILE A 820 -4.03 45.36 -7.66
N VAL A 821 -4.84 44.37 -7.25
CA VAL A 821 -4.62 42.98 -7.70
C VAL A 821 -4.76 42.86 -9.21
N ASP A 822 -5.79 43.48 -9.78
CA ASP A 822 -6.06 43.42 -11.22
C ASP A 822 -4.96 44.12 -12.02
N GLN A 823 -4.41 45.23 -11.51
CA GLN A 823 -3.26 45.93 -12.07
C GLN A 823 -1.97 45.08 -12.00
N GLU A 824 -1.71 44.37 -10.89
CA GLU A 824 -0.49 43.57 -10.74
C GLU A 824 -0.55 42.25 -11.56
N LEU A 825 -1.72 41.63 -11.69
CA LEU A 825 -1.93 40.52 -12.63
C LEU A 825 -1.82 40.98 -14.11
N SER A 826 -2.34 42.16 -14.44
CA SER A 826 -2.13 42.77 -15.78
C SER A 826 -0.66 43.03 -16.03
N ARG A 827 0.07 43.66 -15.08
CA ARG A 827 1.51 43.90 -15.19
C ARG A 827 2.30 42.60 -15.39
N ALA A 828 1.93 41.52 -14.70
CA ALA A 828 2.55 40.21 -14.92
C ALA A 828 2.30 39.72 -16.35
N ALA A 829 1.06 39.81 -16.86
CA ALA A 829 0.73 39.45 -18.24
C ALA A 829 1.47 40.32 -19.27
N ASP A 830 1.54 41.64 -19.06
CA ASP A 830 2.25 42.60 -19.92
C ASP A 830 3.76 42.35 -19.93
N ALA A 831 4.34 42.05 -18.75
CA ALA A 831 5.74 41.67 -18.63
C ALA A 831 6.03 40.38 -19.40
N ILE A 832 5.16 39.36 -19.32
CA ILE A 832 5.28 38.11 -20.07
C ILE A 832 5.12 38.36 -21.59
N ALA A 833 4.20 39.23 -22.01
CA ALA A 833 4.04 39.58 -23.43
C ALA A 833 5.29 40.30 -23.98
N ALA A 834 5.87 41.24 -23.24
CA ALA A 834 7.13 41.89 -23.58
C ALA A 834 8.31 40.89 -23.61
N ALA A 835 8.31 39.91 -22.70
CA ALA A 835 9.23 38.79 -22.64
C ALA A 835 9.16 37.90 -23.90
N VAL A 836 7.96 37.47 -24.32
CA VAL A 836 7.74 36.73 -25.57
C VAL A 836 8.22 37.53 -26.78
N ALA A 837 7.92 38.83 -26.82
CA ALA A 837 8.37 39.71 -27.90
C ALA A 837 9.91 39.89 -27.93
N ARG A 838 10.60 39.86 -26.78
CA ARG A 838 12.07 39.80 -26.70
C ARG A 838 12.60 38.48 -27.28
N LEU A 839 12.06 37.33 -26.86
CA LEU A 839 12.46 36.01 -27.37
C LEU A 839 12.27 35.89 -28.90
N GLN A 840 11.14 36.37 -29.44
CA GLN A 840 10.91 36.39 -30.88
C GLN A 840 11.91 37.28 -31.64
N LYS A 841 12.29 38.43 -31.07
CA LYS A 841 13.35 39.29 -31.65
C LYS A 841 14.73 38.61 -31.63
N LEU A 842 15.04 37.86 -30.57
CA LEU A 842 16.29 37.09 -30.49
C LEU A 842 16.31 35.93 -31.49
N LYS A 843 15.18 35.24 -31.67
CA LYS A 843 15.04 34.18 -32.68
C LYS A 843 15.31 34.69 -34.11
N ASN A 844 14.83 35.90 -34.42
CA ASN A 844 14.94 36.54 -35.74
C ASN A 844 16.23 37.38 -35.96
N LYS A 845 17.15 37.43 -34.99
CA LYS A 845 18.40 38.19 -35.11
C LYS A 845 19.38 37.45 -36.04
N PRO A 846 20.06 38.12 -37.00
CA PRO A 846 21.07 37.46 -37.84
C PRO A 846 22.22 36.93 -36.97
N ARG A 847 22.72 35.74 -37.31
CA ARG A 847 23.64 34.94 -36.47
C ARG A 847 24.96 34.61 -37.18
N ASP A 848 25.44 35.54 -38.00
CA ASP A 848 26.73 35.40 -38.70
C ASP A 848 27.87 35.38 -37.68
N GLY A 849 28.52 34.22 -37.52
CA GLY A 849 29.62 34.01 -36.57
C GLY A 849 29.53 32.77 -35.68
N TYR A 850 28.37 32.09 -35.63
CA TYR A 850 28.20 30.85 -34.86
C TYR A 850 28.32 29.60 -35.73
N THR A 851 28.84 28.51 -35.15
CA THR A 851 28.91 27.20 -35.80
C THR A 851 27.52 26.55 -35.95
N THR A 852 27.40 25.61 -36.89
CA THR A 852 26.15 24.84 -37.11
C THR A 852 25.69 24.05 -35.87
N TYR A 853 26.60 23.72 -34.94
CA TYR A 853 26.27 23.07 -33.67
C TYR A 853 25.72 24.10 -32.66
N GLU A 854 26.45 25.19 -32.41
CA GLU A 854 26.00 26.28 -31.53
C GLU A 854 24.64 26.84 -31.96
N LEU A 855 24.40 26.99 -33.27
CA LEU A 855 23.12 27.45 -33.81
C LEU A 855 21.95 26.52 -33.40
N LYS A 856 22.11 25.20 -33.49
CA LYS A 856 21.10 24.22 -33.06
C LYS A 856 20.84 24.28 -31.56
N VAL A 857 21.90 24.42 -30.77
CA VAL A 857 21.82 24.56 -29.31
C VAL A 857 21.09 25.86 -28.93
N HIS A 858 21.40 26.96 -29.60
CA HIS A 858 20.78 28.27 -29.42
C HIS A 858 19.28 28.25 -29.78
N ASP A 859 18.89 27.61 -30.89
CA ASP A 859 17.48 27.43 -31.24
C ASP A 859 16.73 26.55 -30.23
N SER A 860 17.35 25.47 -29.72
CA SER A 860 16.75 24.63 -28.69
C SER A 860 16.47 25.40 -27.39
N ILE A 861 17.42 26.23 -26.92
CA ILE A 861 17.21 27.10 -25.75
C ILE A 861 16.03 28.06 -26.01
N LEU A 862 16.01 28.72 -27.17
CA LEU A 862 14.99 29.70 -27.52
C LEU A 862 13.59 29.07 -27.59
N ASP A 863 13.47 27.89 -28.21
CA ASP A 863 12.19 27.19 -28.31
C ASP A 863 11.69 26.70 -26.94
N ALA A 864 12.58 26.22 -26.07
CA ALA A 864 12.22 25.86 -24.70
C ALA A 864 11.83 27.10 -23.84
N ALA A 865 12.53 28.22 -23.98
CA ALA A 865 12.17 29.48 -23.31
C ALA A 865 10.83 30.05 -23.84
N MET A 866 10.55 29.91 -25.14
CA MET A 866 9.25 30.25 -25.74
C MET A 866 8.13 29.34 -25.23
N ALA A 867 8.37 28.03 -25.07
CA ALA A 867 7.41 27.10 -24.48
C ALA A 867 7.09 27.46 -23.02
N ILE A 868 8.11 27.77 -22.21
CA ILE A 868 7.94 28.22 -20.82
C ILE A 868 7.10 29.50 -20.77
N THR A 869 7.50 30.55 -21.50
CA THR A 869 6.77 31.84 -21.48
C THR A 869 5.34 31.74 -21.98
N THR A 870 5.07 30.89 -22.99
CA THR A 870 3.71 30.60 -23.46
C THR A 870 2.85 29.92 -22.38
N ALA A 871 3.42 28.94 -21.66
CA ALA A 871 2.72 28.27 -20.57
C ALA A 871 2.44 29.20 -19.38
N ILE A 872 3.37 30.12 -19.05
CA ILE A 872 3.16 31.11 -17.98
C ILE A 872 2.07 32.13 -18.40
N ALA A 873 2.01 32.53 -19.67
CA ALA A 873 0.94 33.41 -20.17
C ALA A 873 -0.44 32.76 -20.00
N GLN A 874 -0.56 31.46 -20.27
CA GLN A 874 -1.78 30.68 -20.00
C GLN A 874 -2.07 30.59 -18.50
N LEU A 875 -1.05 30.37 -17.66
CA LEU A 875 -1.16 30.31 -16.21
C LEU A 875 -1.71 31.62 -15.61
N ILE A 876 -1.17 32.78 -16.00
CA ILE A 876 -1.66 34.09 -15.52
C ILE A 876 -3.12 34.31 -15.95
N LYS A 877 -3.49 33.91 -17.18
CA LYS A 877 -4.87 34.00 -17.66
C LYS A 877 -5.83 33.13 -16.83
N ALA A 878 -5.44 31.89 -16.54
CA ALA A 878 -6.22 30.98 -15.69
C ALA A 878 -6.28 31.46 -14.22
N ALA A 879 -5.20 32.04 -13.69
CA ALA A 879 -5.15 32.61 -12.35
C ALA A 879 -6.10 33.80 -12.21
N THR A 880 -6.11 34.71 -13.19
CA THR A 880 -7.04 35.84 -13.26
C THR A 880 -8.50 35.37 -13.36
N ALA A 881 -8.80 34.36 -14.19
CA ALA A 881 -10.15 33.79 -14.26
C ALA A 881 -10.59 33.16 -12.93
N THR A 882 -9.71 32.39 -12.29
CA THR A 882 -9.95 31.77 -10.97
C THR A 882 -10.18 32.84 -9.88
N GLN A 883 -9.36 33.90 -9.86
CA GLN A 883 -9.51 35.04 -8.95
C GLN A 883 -10.85 35.76 -9.17
N GLN A 884 -11.27 35.99 -10.42
CA GLN A 884 -12.58 36.58 -10.72
C GLN A 884 -13.75 35.70 -10.23
N GLU A 885 -13.69 34.39 -10.44
CA GLU A 885 -14.69 33.43 -9.94
C GLU A 885 -14.79 33.44 -8.42
N ILE A 886 -13.65 33.36 -7.72
CA ILE A 886 -13.57 33.40 -6.24
C ILE A 886 -14.24 34.65 -5.68
N VAL A 887 -13.96 35.82 -6.26
CA VAL A 887 -14.59 37.07 -5.85
C VAL A 887 -16.09 37.06 -6.15
N GLN A 888 -16.50 36.58 -7.33
CA GLN A 888 -17.90 36.58 -7.74
C GLN A 888 -18.76 35.66 -6.86
N ALA A 889 -18.24 34.49 -6.48
CA ALA A 889 -18.88 33.57 -5.55
C ALA A 889 -18.83 34.08 -4.09
N GLY A 890 -17.67 34.57 -3.65
CA GLY A 890 -17.40 34.90 -2.24
C GLY A 890 -17.88 36.28 -1.77
N ARG A 891 -18.19 37.23 -2.67
CA ARG A 891 -18.59 38.60 -2.28
C ARG A 891 -20.02 38.72 -1.75
N GLY A 892 -20.94 37.85 -2.16
CA GLY A 892 -22.37 38.03 -1.88
C GLY A 892 -22.88 39.41 -2.33
N SER A 893 -23.46 40.17 -1.41
CA SER A 893 -23.90 41.57 -1.64
C SER A 893 -22.80 42.62 -1.48
N SER A 894 -21.59 42.25 -1.06
CA SER A 894 -20.48 43.19 -0.84
C SER A 894 -19.72 43.55 -2.13
N SER A 895 -18.97 44.67 -2.08
CA SER A 895 -18.15 45.14 -3.21
C SER A 895 -16.87 44.32 -3.38
N ARG A 896 -16.31 44.30 -4.61
CA ARG A 896 -15.01 43.64 -4.93
C ARG A 896 -13.90 44.09 -3.96
N THR A 897 -13.80 45.40 -3.73
CA THR A 897 -12.86 46.02 -2.78
C THR A 897 -13.08 45.54 -1.33
N ALA A 898 -14.33 45.45 -0.87
CA ALA A 898 -14.64 44.98 0.47
C ALA A 898 -14.28 43.50 0.66
N PHE A 899 -14.47 42.66 -0.36
CA PHE A 899 -14.06 41.25 -0.33
C PHE A 899 -12.54 41.09 -0.21
N TYR A 900 -11.75 41.84 -1.00
CA TYR A 900 -10.29 41.82 -0.88
C TYR A 900 -9.81 42.40 0.45
N LYS A 901 -10.42 43.48 0.95
CA LYS A 901 -10.07 44.05 2.26
C LYS A 901 -10.37 43.08 3.41
N LYS A 902 -11.46 42.30 3.33
CA LYS A 902 -11.77 41.22 4.28
C LYS A 902 -10.77 40.05 4.20
N ASN A 903 -10.20 39.79 3.01
CA ASN A 903 -9.24 38.73 2.75
C ASN A 903 -7.84 39.32 2.45
N ASN A 904 -7.38 40.30 3.23
CA ASN A 904 -6.15 41.08 2.95
C ASN A 904 -4.92 40.19 2.75
N ARG A 905 -4.68 39.20 3.63
CA ARG A 905 -3.53 38.27 3.53
C ARG A 905 -3.52 37.46 2.24
N TRP A 906 -4.67 36.91 1.84
CA TRP A 906 -4.80 36.19 0.58
C TRP A 906 -4.55 37.11 -0.63
N THR A 907 -5.09 38.34 -0.56
CA THR A 907 -4.92 39.38 -1.57
C THR A 907 -3.44 39.75 -1.76
N GLU A 908 -2.71 39.95 -0.67
CA GLU A 908 -1.27 40.26 -0.68
C GLU A 908 -0.43 39.07 -1.14
N GLY A 909 -0.75 37.84 -0.71
CA GLY A 909 -0.09 36.62 -1.17
C GLY A 909 -0.22 36.42 -2.68
N LEU A 910 -1.39 36.73 -3.24
CA LEU A 910 -1.65 36.67 -4.68
C LEU A 910 -0.84 37.73 -5.45
N ILE A 911 -0.81 38.98 -4.96
CA ILE A 911 0.00 40.07 -5.55
C ILE A 911 1.50 39.71 -5.51
N SER A 912 2.01 39.24 -4.38
CA SER A 912 3.41 38.83 -4.20
C SER A 912 3.80 37.71 -5.16
N ALA A 913 2.95 36.68 -5.30
CA ALA A 913 3.20 35.58 -6.23
C ALA A 913 3.16 36.03 -7.71
N ALA A 914 2.24 36.92 -8.09
CA ALA A 914 2.19 37.47 -9.44
C ALA A 914 3.47 38.25 -9.80
N LYS A 915 3.98 39.06 -8.86
CA LYS A 915 5.26 39.77 -9.01
C LYS A 915 6.46 38.82 -9.12
N ALA A 916 6.50 37.78 -8.29
CA ALA A 916 7.55 36.77 -8.34
C ALA A 916 7.57 36.04 -9.70
N VAL A 917 6.40 35.70 -10.25
CA VAL A 917 6.28 35.11 -11.61
C VAL A 917 6.80 36.08 -12.67
N ALA A 918 6.38 37.34 -12.65
CA ALA A 918 6.85 38.34 -13.61
C ALA A 918 8.38 38.52 -13.58
N ASN A 919 8.95 38.74 -12.38
CA ASN A 919 10.39 38.93 -12.19
C ASN A 919 11.18 37.69 -12.63
N SER A 920 10.80 36.49 -12.18
CA SER A 920 11.47 35.25 -12.57
C SER A 920 11.43 34.98 -14.09
N THR A 921 10.33 35.36 -14.75
CA THR A 921 10.20 35.24 -16.21
C THR A 921 11.13 36.20 -16.96
N SER A 922 11.24 37.45 -16.49
CA SER A 922 12.22 38.40 -17.03
C SER A 922 13.65 37.92 -16.82
N THR A 923 13.99 37.46 -15.61
CA THR A 923 15.31 36.91 -15.29
C THR A 923 15.65 35.68 -16.15
N LEU A 924 14.69 34.78 -16.42
CA LEU A 924 14.89 33.64 -17.32
C LEU A 924 15.32 34.08 -18.72
N ILE A 925 14.72 35.15 -19.25
CA ILE A 925 14.97 35.60 -20.63
C ILE A 925 16.26 36.42 -20.72
N GLU A 926 16.56 37.23 -19.71
CA GLU A 926 17.84 37.93 -19.61
C GLU A 926 19.00 36.93 -19.42
N THR A 927 18.76 35.83 -18.70
CA THR A 927 19.71 34.72 -18.58
C THR A 927 19.85 33.96 -19.90
N ALA A 928 18.74 33.70 -20.62
CA ALA A 928 18.78 33.04 -21.92
C ALA A 928 19.53 33.88 -22.96
N ASP A 929 19.24 35.18 -23.09
CA ASP A 929 19.97 36.12 -23.95
C ASP A 929 21.46 36.22 -23.55
N GLY A 930 21.74 36.19 -22.25
CA GLY A 930 23.09 36.12 -21.71
C GLY A 930 23.85 34.87 -22.13
N VAL A 931 23.22 33.68 -22.07
CA VAL A 931 23.82 32.41 -22.52
C VAL A 931 24.03 32.42 -24.05
N LEU A 932 23.02 32.83 -24.82
CA LEU A 932 23.09 32.96 -26.28
C LEU A 932 24.15 33.97 -26.76
N SER A 933 24.55 34.89 -25.88
CA SER A 933 25.59 35.90 -26.13
C SER A 933 26.94 35.56 -25.46
N ASN A 934 27.12 34.34 -24.93
CA ASN A 934 28.31 33.91 -24.17
C ASN A 934 28.70 34.82 -22.98
N ARG A 935 27.73 35.52 -22.38
CA ARG A 935 27.90 36.37 -21.18
C ARG A 935 27.57 35.63 -19.88
N ASN A 936 26.61 34.70 -19.94
CA ASN A 936 26.13 33.94 -18.80
C ASN A 936 26.43 32.45 -19.03
N SER A 937 26.63 31.69 -17.93
CA SER A 937 26.90 30.26 -18.03
C SER A 937 25.58 29.45 -18.15
N PRO A 938 25.59 28.27 -18.81
CA PRO A 938 24.41 27.43 -18.94
C PRO A 938 23.80 27.02 -17.58
N GLU A 939 24.60 26.87 -16.53
CA GLU A 939 24.13 26.56 -15.18
C GLU A 939 23.23 27.66 -14.60
N GLN A 940 23.48 28.94 -14.95
CA GLN A 940 22.61 30.05 -14.53
C GLN A 940 21.21 29.90 -15.12
N LEU A 941 21.09 29.38 -16.36
CA LEU A 941 19.81 29.14 -17.03
C LEU A 941 19.03 28.01 -16.36
N ILE A 942 19.70 26.99 -15.81
CA ILE A 942 19.08 25.96 -14.97
C ILE A 942 18.50 26.59 -13.69
N VAL A 943 19.25 27.46 -13.02
CA VAL A 943 18.78 28.16 -11.81
C VAL A 943 17.58 29.06 -12.11
N ALA A 944 17.63 29.84 -13.21
CA ALA A 944 16.52 30.70 -13.62
C ALA A 944 15.25 29.91 -13.98
N SER A 945 15.39 28.78 -14.68
CA SER A 945 14.29 27.85 -14.98
C SER A 945 13.63 27.29 -13.72
N ASN A 946 14.43 26.89 -12.73
CA ASN A 946 13.93 26.39 -11.45
C ASN A 946 13.21 27.48 -10.63
N ASN A 947 13.71 28.72 -10.65
CA ASN A 947 13.04 29.86 -10.01
C ASN A 947 11.66 30.15 -10.62
N VAL A 948 11.52 30.02 -11.94
CA VAL A 948 10.23 30.14 -12.65
C VAL A 948 9.26 29.01 -12.27
N ALA A 949 9.74 27.78 -12.14
CA ALA A 949 8.91 26.67 -11.66
C ALA A 949 8.44 26.89 -10.20
N ALA A 950 9.28 27.47 -9.34
CA ALA A 950 8.93 27.77 -7.94
C ALA A 950 7.91 28.93 -7.83
N SER A 951 8.13 30.03 -8.53
CA SER A 951 7.23 31.21 -8.50
C SER A 951 5.84 30.87 -9.05
N THR A 952 5.76 30.08 -10.13
CA THR A 952 4.49 29.63 -10.70
C THR A 952 3.75 28.65 -9.78
N ALA A 953 4.44 27.76 -9.08
CA ALA A 953 3.84 26.92 -8.05
C ALA A 953 3.26 27.77 -6.88
N GLN A 954 3.98 28.81 -6.46
CA GLN A 954 3.49 29.75 -5.43
C GLN A 954 2.21 30.48 -5.87
N LEU A 955 2.12 30.90 -7.15
CA LEU A 955 0.93 31.56 -7.68
C LEU A 955 -0.31 30.65 -7.71
N VAL A 956 -0.13 29.39 -8.10
CA VAL A 956 -1.22 28.39 -8.09
C VAL A 956 -1.68 28.14 -6.66
N ALA A 957 -0.72 27.96 -5.74
CA ALA A 957 -1.01 27.73 -4.33
C ALA A 957 -1.80 28.90 -3.71
N ALA A 958 -1.39 30.15 -3.98
CA ALA A 958 -2.12 31.35 -3.55
C ALA A 958 -3.53 31.44 -4.16
N SER A 959 -3.67 31.15 -5.45
CA SER A 959 -4.96 31.16 -6.15
C SER A 959 -5.93 30.08 -5.65
N ARG A 960 -5.43 28.95 -5.15
CA ARG A 960 -6.23 27.80 -4.69
C ARG A 960 -6.92 28.02 -3.34
N VAL A 961 -6.38 28.85 -2.44
CA VAL A 961 -6.81 28.95 -1.02
C VAL A 961 -8.30 29.27 -0.83
N LYS A 962 -8.95 29.91 -1.80
CA LYS A 962 -10.37 30.32 -1.74
C LYS A 962 -11.22 29.79 -2.91
N ALA A 963 -10.68 28.87 -3.73
CA ALA A 963 -11.39 28.28 -4.86
C ALA A 963 -12.50 27.31 -4.41
N GLY A 964 -13.62 27.28 -5.14
CA GLY A 964 -14.71 26.35 -4.90
C GLY A 964 -14.34 24.91 -5.30
N PHE A 965 -14.88 23.93 -4.57
CA PHE A 965 -14.72 22.51 -4.91
C PHE A 965 -15.29 22.24 -6.32
N MET A 966 -14.48 21.68 -7.23
CA MET A 966 -14.80 21.44 -8.65
C MET A 966 -14.91 22.68 -9.55
N SER A 967 -14.14 23.75 -9.31
CA SER A 967 -13.99 24.85 -10.28
C SER A 967 -13.24 24.42 -11.55
N LYS A 968 -13.84 24.68 -12.73
CA LYS A 968 -13.19 24.48 -14.04
C LYS A 968 -12.00 25.42 -14.27
N ASN A 969 -12.03 26.62 -13.71
CA ASN A 969 -10.91 27.56 -13.82
C ASN A 969 -9.73 27.09 -12.98
N GLN A 970 -9.97 26.47 -11.82
CA GLN A 970 -8.92 25.81 -11.03
C GLN A 970 -8.31 24.63 -11.79
N GLU A 971 -9.11 23.78 -12.46
CA GLU A 971 -8.59 22.68 -13.27
C GLU A 971 -7.66 23.18 -14.39
N SER A 972 -8.09 24.22 -15.12
CA SER A 972 -7.27 24.88 -16.15
C SER A 972 -5.99 25.53 -15.58
N LEU A 973 -6.06 26.10 -14.37
CA LEU A 973 -4.89 26.63 -13.67
C LEU A 973 -3.88 25.54 -13.30
N GLU A 974 -4.36 24.38 -12.82
CA GLU A 974 -3.50 23.23 -12.51
C GLU A 974 -2.89 22.60 -13.76
N GLU A 975 -3.62 22.54 -14.87
CA GLU A 975 -3.11 22.10 -16.17
C GLU A 975 -2.00 23.03 -16.69
N ALA A 976 -2.25 24.35 -16.70
CA ALA A 976 -1.25 25.34 -17.10
C ALA A 976 0.02 25.28 -16.22
N SER A 977 -0.13 25.01 -14.91
CA SER A 977 1.01 24.82 -14.01
C SER A 977 1.82 23.56 -14.33
N LYS A 978 1.15 22.44 -14.62
CA LYS A 978 1.81 21.21 -15.07
C LYS A 978 2.57 21.44 -16.39
N ALA A 979 2.01 22.23 -17.31
CA ALA A 979 2.66 22.63 -18.55
C ALA A 979 3.93 23.47 -18.31
N VAL A 980 3.88 24.49 -17.44
CA VAL A 980 5.09 25.26 -17.04
C VAL A 980 6.15 24.34 -16.45
N GLY A 981 5.79 23.48 -15.49
CA GLY A 981 6.74 22.55 -14.88
C GLY A 981 7.33 21.53 -15.86
N ALA A 982 6.57 21.08 -16.86
CA ALA A 982 7.06 20.23 -17.93
C ALA A 982 8.05 20.97 -18.84
N ALA A 983 7.75 22.21 -19.24
CA ALA A 983 8.62 23.04 -20.07
C ALA A 983 9.93 23.40 -19.36
N CYS A 984 9.88 23.76 -18.06
CA CYS A 984 11.07 24.03 -17.26
C CYS A 984 12.00 22.79 -17.17
N ARG A 985 11.42 21.59 -16.95
CA ARG A 985 12.18 20.33 -16.97
C ARG A 985 12.69 19.92 -18.36
N ALA A 986 12.08 20.39 -19.45
CA ALA A 986 12.59 20.17 -20.79
C ALA A 986 13.84 21.04 -21.02
N LEU A 987 13.77 22.35 -20.68
CA LEU A 987 14.91 23.27 -20.74
C LEU A 987 16.10 22.75 -19.92
N VAL A 988 15.87 22.37 -18.64
CA VAL A 988 16.96 21.88 -17.78
C VAL A 988 17.66 20.66 -18.36
N ARG A 989 16.92 19.69 -18.94
CA ARG A 989 17.51 18.51 -19.58
C ARG A 989 18.33 18.86 -20.83
N GLN A 990 17.87 19.79 -21.66
CA GLN A 990 18.61 20.24 -22.83
C GLN A 990 19.92 20.95 -22.43
N VAL A 991 19.86 21.82 -21.43
CA VAL A 991 21.04 22.53 -20.90
C VAL A 991 22.02 21.56 -20.22
N GLN A 992 21.55 20.55 -19.50
CA GLN A 992 22.40 19.48 -18.96
C GLN A 992 23.09 18.65 -20.05
N SER A 993 22.41 18.36 -21.17
CA SER A 993 23.03 17.68 -22.31
C SER A 993 24.17 18.51 -22.90
N MET A 994 23.94 19.82 -23.09
CA MET A 994 24.93 20.76 -23.61
C MET A 994 26.16 20.90 -22.68
N ILE A 995 25.96 20.93 -21.36
CA ILE A 995 27.06 20.92 -20.38
C ILE A 995 27.85 19.61 -20.50
N LYS A 996 27.16 18.46 -20.62
CA LYS A 996 27.81 17.16 -20.78
C LYS A 996 28.65 17.08 -22.05
N ASP A 997 28.09 17.48 -23.19
CA ASP A 997 28.78 17.47 -24.49
C ASP A 997 30.04 18.35 -24.44
N ARG A 998 29.94 19.56 -23.85
CA ARG A 998 31.08 20.47 -23.67
C ARG A 998 32.15 19.90 -22.74
N SER A 999 31.77 19.24 -21.65
CA SER A 999 32.72 18.58 -20.74
C SER A 999 33.42 17.35 -21.33
N ALA A 1000 32.90 16.79 -22.43
CA ALA A 1000 33.50 15.63 -23.10
C ALA A 1000 34.68 16.03 -24.02
N GLU A 1001 34.78 17.30 -24.42
CA GLU A 1001 35.89 17.79 -25.27
C GLU A 1001 37.14 18.16 -24.45
N ASP A 1002 36.99 18.59 -23.20
CA ASP A 1002 38.09 19.24 -22.44
C ASP A 1002 39.06 18.28 -21.73
N GLU A 1003 38.72 17.00 -21.45
CA GLU A 1003 39.59 16.17 -20.59
C GLU A 1003 39.55 14.63 -20.80
N GLN A 1004 40.09 14.15 -21.93
CA GLN A 1004 40.59 12.76 -22.02
C GLN A 1004 42.09 12.69 -21.67
N VAL A 1005 42.41 12.76 -20.38
CA VAL A 1005 43.73 12.37 -19.88
C VAL A 1005 43.84 10.85 -19.96
N ASP A 1006 44.76 10.35 -20.79
CA ASP A 1006 45.00 8.92 -20.94
C ASP A 1006 45.81 8.38 -19.75
N TYR A 1007 45.10 8.00 -18.69
CA TYR A 1007 45.66 7.44 -17.47
C TYR A 1007 46.47 6.15 -17.66
N SER A 1008 46.32 5.45 -18.80
CA SER A 1008 47.08 4.23 -19.10
C SER A 1008 48.56 4.49 -19.43
N LYS A 1009 48.91 5.73 -19.75
CA LYS A 1009 50.28 6.13 -20.15
C LYS A 1009 51.17 6.60 -18.98
N LEU A 1010 50.62 6.76 -17.78
CA LEU A 1010 51.39 7.20 -16.60
C LEU A 1010 52.08 6.03 -15.88
N GLY A 1011 53.29 6.26 -15.38
CA GLY A 1011 53.98 5.27 -14.56
C GLY A 1011 53.31 5.07 -13.20
N SER A 1012 53.42 3.89 -12.59
CA SER A 1012 52.71 3.53 -11.35
C SER A 1012 52.84 4.55 -10.20
N HIS A 1013 54.02 5.15 -10.03
CA HIS A 1013 54.23 6.22 -9.04
C HIS A 1013 53.51 7.53 -9.43
N GLU A 1014 53.59 7.92 -10.71
CA GLU A 1014 52.97 9.14 -11.23
C GLU A 1014 51.44 9.03 -11.22
N PHE A 1015 50.90 7.86 -11.53
CA PHE A 1015 49.49 7.52 -11.35
C PHE A 1015 49.06 7.66 -9.88
N LYS A 1016 49.85 7.14 -8.92
CA LYS A 1016 49.52 7.25 -7.49
C LYS A 1016 49.58 8.69 -6.97
N VAL A 1017 50.50 9.51 -7.51
CA VAL A 1017 50.57 10.95 -7.23
C VAL A 1017 49.33 11.65 -7.80
N ARG A 1018 48.97 11.43 -9.07
CA ARG A 1018 47.75 11.99 -9.69
C ARG A 1018 46.47 11.55 -8.98
N GLU A 1019 46.37 10.30 -8.54
CA GLU A 1019 45.25 9.79 -7.76
C GLU A 1019 45.11 10.53 -6.43
N MET A 1020 46.24 10.77 -5.73
CA MET A 1020 46.27 11.54 -4.49
C MET A 1020 45.96 13.02 -4.73
N GLU A 1021 46.48 13.62 -5.79
CA GLU A 1021 46.15 14.99 -6.22
C GLU A 1021 44.65 15.13 -6.52
N GLN A 1022 44.05 14.16 -7.21
CA GLN A 1022 42.61 14.14 -7.50
C GLN A 1022 41.77 13.98 -6.22
N GLN A 1023 42.19 13.13 -5.27
CA GLN A 1023 41.55 13.02 -3.96
C GLN A 1023 41.64 14.32 -3.16
N VAL A 1024 42.77 15.02 -3.22
CA VAL A 1024 42.95 16.35 -2.61
C VAL A 1024 42.06 17.39 -3.30
N GLU A 1025 41.95 17.37 -4.62
CA GLU A 1025 41.05 18.25 -5.37
C GLU A 1025 39.58 18.00 -5.03
N ILE A 1026 39.14 16.74 -4.92
CA ILE A 1026 37.79 16.38 -4.47
C ILE A 1026 37.51 16.99 -3.09
N LEU A 1027 38.44 16.85 -2.13
CA LEU A 1027 38.30 17.44 -0.80
C LEU A 1027 38.29 18.99 -0.85
N GLN A 1028 39.04 19.62 -1.76
CA GLN A 1028 38.98 21.07 -1.97
C GLN A 1028 37.64 21.50 -2.57
N LEU A 1029 37.11 20.76 -3.55
CA LEU A 1029 35.80 21.01 -4.17
C LEU A 1029 34.65 20.80 -3.20
N GLU A 1030 34.70 19.80 -2.32
CA GLU A 1030 33.72 19.60 -1.24
C GLU A 1030 33.71 20.76 -0.24
N ASN A 1031 34.90 21.22 0.17
CA ASN A 1031 35.03 22.40 1.03
C ASN A 1031 34.53 23.68 0.34
N ALA A 1032 34.87 23.87 -0.94
CA ALA A 1032 34.39 25.00 -1.74
C ALA A 1032 32.86 24.97 -1.92
N LEU A 1033 32.28 23.79 -2.16
CA LEU A 1033 30.84 23.57 -2.26
C LEU A 1033 30.12 23.90 -0.94
N ASN A 1034 30.67 23.47 0.20
CA ASN A 1034 30.13 23.81 1.51
C ASN A 1034 30.22 25.31 1.81
N ALA A 1035 31.35 25.95 1.48
CA ALA A 1035 31.51 27.40 1.59
C ALA A 1035 30.61 28.20 0.64
N ALA A 1036 30.29 27.66 -0.55
CA ALA A 1036 29.33 28.25 -1.49
C ALA A 1036 27.88 28.10 -0.99
N ARG A 1037 27.51 26.93 -0.44
CA ARG A 1037 26.22 26.70 0.21
C ARG A 1037 26.00 27.63 1.40
N HIS A 1038 27.02 27.85 2.23
CA HIS A 1038 26.96 28.78 3.35
C HIS A 1038 26.71 30.22 2.89
N ARG A 1039 27.52 30.72 1.95
CA ARG A 1039 27.34 32.06 1.34
C ARG A 1039 25.99 32.22 0.64
N LEU A 1040 25.46 31.18 0.01
CA LEU A 1040 24.10 31.20 -0.56
C LEU A 1040 23.01 31.33 0.53
N GLY A 1041 23.22 30.73 1.70
CA GLY A 1041 22.40 30.93 2.89
C GLY A 1041 22.45 32.38 3.37
N GLU A 1042 23.64 32.99 3.46
CA GLU A 1042 23.81 34.39 3.84
C GLU A 1042 23.19 35.37 2.83
N MET A 1043 23.39 35.16 1.54
CA MET A 1043 22.77 36.00 0.49
C MET A 1043 21.24 35.92 0.54
N ARG A 1044 20.67 34.73 0.78
CA ARG A 1044 19.23 34.59 1.02
C ARG A 1044 18.80 35.34 2.28
N LYS A 1045 19.54 35.22 3.40
CA LYS A 1045 19.28 35.94 4.65
C LYS A 1045 19.21 37.46 4.43
N ILE A 1046 20.14 38.04 3.67
CA ILE A 1046 20.14 39.48 3.34
C ILE A 1046 18.96 39.85 2.42
N SER A 1047 18.64 39.01 1.42
CA SER A 1047 17.49 39.27 0.53
C SER A 1047 16.16 39.36 1.27
N TYR A 1048 15.98 38.66 2.39
CA TYR A 1048 14.78 38.76 3.23
C TYR A 1048 14.82 39.93 4.23
N GLN A 1049 15.97 40.60 4.38
CA GLN A 1049 16.12 41.83 5.18
C GLN A 1049 15.98 43.09 4.31
N GLN A 1050 16.30 43.02 3.01
CA GLN A 1050 16.13 44.16 2.09
C GLN A 1050 14.69 44.39 1.63
N ASP A 1051 13.77 43.46 1.91
CA ASP A 1051 12.32 43.69 1.81
C ASP A 1051 11.77 44.50 3.03
N GLU A 1052 12.63 44.96 3.96
CA GLU A 1052 12.25 45.78 5.13
C GLU A 1052 12.27 47.30 4.88
N ASP A 1053 12.83 47.79 3.75
CA ASP A 1053 12.89 49.21 3.31
C ASP A 1053 11.91 49.55 2.16
#